data_AF-A0A0N5BCS7-F1
#
_entry.id   AF-A0A0N5BCS7-F1
#
_cell.length_a   1.000
_cell.length_b   1.000
_cell.length_c   1.000
_cell.angle_alpha   90.00
_cell.angle_beta   90.00
_cell.angle_gamma   90.00
#
_symmetry.space_group_name_H-M   'P 1'
#
loop_
_entity.id
_entity.type
_entity.pdbx_description
1 polymer ?
#
loop_
_entity_poly.entity_id
_entity_poly.type
_entity_poly.pdbx_seq_one_letter_code
_entity_poly.pdbx_strand_id
1 'polypeptide(L)'
;MGPLKLLTWNLKWLLICFCIVGSIAEEIIQQKVVNETKEEKTYLVGSPECSADILKHCSSLKGEGLNDYNLLECLQNIAASETNTLSQACEQTVWQFKLTITSDERLKESAKKFCKNEIETIQEFRSCLRLADNGEALTCMMEQASVLDQKAGCFQFMARIERVVFSDFRLLSPFLKQCKDDIVALGCGSLQPPSNLQNIRIPHSQGSTLECLIKKMTQELSGGPEAHKIKEECKRQILRITELQSEDFHLDRPLYFACREDREKFCHNVESGGGKVFECLAQHIHDTRMNPECAMILSERAQLMGEDFKLAHPLIKSCEAELKNYRCVPNKKALQSSENYHLTQVLLCLENGMHMRKADPHGEISKLPEYTRECQSEMIKFRGIMVSEFHMSPELVINCAPEISNYCSDKGDIEKGGITLHCLMGVAESRDEKKQLSPKCMNALGLTIKVADIGTNYKVDKVLMASCQSLLTGVCAKDAQSETKTLQCLMEQLDNPDMSQDCEDRLIEVQYFMARDWSLDPELYNSCHDDAVRKCSAPTDWHLPSGKVNGPDPGPHILACLYRAGYDDKEPLSMKCAQQVRRVLRQRAMRVNLLPEVEENCRGALSEYCSGNVAPKEEMMCLQTYFENEMFKKHYPDCYNSVAQFTMMESKDTKLNRLLTFACRPVISKYCQEFMDRGIDHGDVQECLLQHKNTEEMTKQCRSYVNHFELITLRDYHFSYNFAQACKDDIDRNCKGNDNSKGAIIRCLSNIVFEHKVLGTKLDISKECKSQLKVQFLQQEQVNFDDKEHMQDVDPELMKTCSREIKRLECDKEEKFEDLVECLREGYEDLGNDCKLLLFGREKIEAADNTYDDELQDKCKSDINRFCNAENKERILPCLSNNKIIRLLQPQCQKIVKERLIEQSRDIRLNPALLEACRNDAEVYCPDHYKLLNDPRYSQQELQSILVTCLRENYVSKVAHLTGSCKDEISKLILESEFDIELDPPLYKACKHVISRHCAGDILEKNGKFDTVLECLKADFYSGVIKDQKCSAEIARRTQESIVDINLDPVLHEACDRDINRYCKDTPPGDSRIITCLLDALETPRIKISNDCKTKLIERKKLWSMAHEEYKMVIPETWDDLLDIVDSLQDHPHKNSILTFFGIFIVLILIIGCCCGRLTKRTHLELKNR
;
A
#
# COMPACT_ATOMS: atom_id res chain seq x y z
N MET A 1 3.99 10.47 -50.89
CA MET A 1 4.74 9.88 -52.03
C MET A 1 3.99 8.63 -52.47
N GLY A 2 3.95 8.19 -53.72
CA GLY A 2 4.55 8.66 -54.98
C GLY A 2 4.05 7.72 -56.11
N PRO A 3 4.01 8.13 -57.39
CA PRO A 3 2.85 7.79 -58.23
C PRO A 3 3.10 6.84 -59.40
N LEU A 4 2.01 6.59 -60.15
CA LEU A 4 1.94 6.22 -61.58
C LEU A 4 2.42 4.83 -62.02
N LYS A 5 1.44 3.98 -62.35
CA LYS A 5 1.32 3.41 -63.70
C LYS A 5 -0.16 3.20 -64.07
N LEU A 6 -0.48 3.39 -65.35
CA LEU A 6 -1.84 3.39 -65.90
C LEU A 6 -1.76 2.92 -67.36
N LEU A 7 -2.87 2.41 -67.91
CA LEU A 7 -3.04 1.84 -69.26
C LEU A 7 -2.28 0.50 -69.47
N THR A 8 -2.82 -0.50 -70.18
CA THR A 8 -3.99 -0.54 -71.08
C THR A 8 -4.90 -1.76 -70.81
N TRP A 9 -6.23 -1.60 -70.87
CA TRP A 9 -7.12 -2.39 -71.77
C TRP A 9 -8.62 -1.98 -71.71
N ASN A 10 -9.26 -2.03 -72.88
CA ASN A 10 -10.68 -2.30 -73.13
C ASN A 10 -11.79 -1.45 -72.49
N LEU A 11 -11.79 -0.16 -72.85
CA LEU A 11 -12.79 0.42 -73.77
C LEU A 11 -13.99 -0.49 -74.19
N LYS A 12 -14.89 -0.88 -73.27
CA LYS A 12 -16.11 -1.65 -73.64
C LYS A 12 -17.37 -1.42 -72.80
N TRP A 13 -17.37 -0.42 -71.92
CA TRP A 13 -18.44 -0.20 -70.91
C TRP A 13 -19.17 1.16 -71.00
N LEU A 14 -19.05 1.88 -72.13
CA LEU A 14 -19.63 3.23 -72.31
C LEU A 14 -20.62 3.37 -73.48
N LEU A 15 -21.08 2.26 -74.07
CA LEU A 15 -22.06 2.23 -75.18
C LEU A 15 -23.29 1.36 -74.90
N ILE A 16 -23.61 1.12 -73.63
CA ILE A 16 -24.82 0.39 -73.20
C ILE A 16 -25.97 1.35 -72.81
N CYS A 17 -25.69 2.64 -72.63
CA CYS A 17 -26.65 3.62 -72.10
C CYS A 17 -27.71 4.17 -73.10
N PHE A 18 -27.76 3.76 -74.38
CA PHE A 18 -28.58 4.48 -75.38
C PHE A 18 -29.27 3.67 -76.50
N CYS A 19 -29.24 2.32 -76.50
CA CYS A 19 -29.70 1.52 -77.66
C CYS A 19 -30.72 0.41 -77.37
N ILE A 20 -31.64 0.60 -76.40
CA ILE A 20 -32.93 -0.13 -76.39
C ILE A 20 -34.07 0.89 -76.17
N VAL A 21 -34.22 1.80 -77.13
CA VAL A 21 -35.39 2.68 -77.28
C VAL A 21 -35.80 2.63 -78.75
N GLY A 22 -37.08 2.35 -79.02
CA GLY A 22 -37.64 2.34 -80.37
C GLY A 22 -37.89 0.94 -80.95
N SER A 23 -39.05 0.38 -80.64
CA SER A 23 -39.79 -0.52 -81.51
C SER A 23 -41.27 -0.42 -81.22
N ILE A 24 -42.04 -0.03 -82.24
CA ILE A 24 -43.51 -0.08 -82.32
C ILE A 24 -44.24 0.78 -81.27
N ALA A 25 -44.60 1.99 -81.68
CA ALA A 25 -45.78 2.68 -81.20
C ALA A 25 -46.78 2.77 -82.36
N GLU A 26 -47.98 2.22 -82.21
CA GLU A 26 -49.14 2.55 -83.04
C GLU A 26 -50.45 2.19 -82.31
N GLU A 27 -51.57 2.73 -82.79
CA GLU A 27 -52.95 2.50 -82.32
C GLU A 27 -53.27 2.76 -80.82
N ILE A 28 -53.23 4.04 -80.44
CA ILE A 28 -54.23 4.56 -79.48
C ILE A 28 -55.58 4.63 -80.21
N ILE A 29 -56.61 3.88 -79.77
CA ILE A 29 -58.03 4.31 -79.78
C ILE A 29 -58.96 3.28 -79.09
N GLN A 30 -59.97 3.83 -78.37
CA GLN A 30 -61.19 3.19 -77.84
C GLN A 30 -61.17 2.17 -76.67
N GLN A 31 -62.13 2.42 -75.77
CA GLN A 31 -62.91 1.45 -74.97
C GLN A 31 -62.21 0.56 -73.92
N LYS A 32 -61.96 1.19 -72.76
CA LYS A 32 -62.66 0.86 -71.49
C LYS A 32 -63.58 -0.39 -71.54
N VAL A 33 -63.02 -1.57 -71.23
CA VAL A 33 -63.77 -2.76 -70.81
C VAL A 33 -63.20 -3.24 -69.46
N VAL A 34 -64.07 -3.76 -68.61
CA VAL A 34 -63.79 -4.16 -67.23
C VAL A 34 -62.93 -5.42 -67.17
N ASN A 35 -61.99 -5.47 -66.23
CA ASN A 35 -61.48 -6.72 -65.68
C ASN A 35 -61.43 -6.59 -64.14
N GLU A 36 -62.54 -6.95 -63.49
CA GLU A 36 -62.64 -7.07 -62.04
C GLU A 36 -61.92 -8.34 -61.58
N THR A 37 -60.71 -8.18 -61.02
CA THR A 37 -60.17 -9.20 -60.12
C THR A 37 -60.98 -9.16 -58.83
N LYS A 38 -62.00 -10.03 -58.72
CA LYS A 38 -62.77 -10.19 -57.48
C LYS A 38 -61.83 -10.53 -56.32
N GLU A 39 -61.90 -9.75 -55.25
CA GLU A 39 -61.50 -10.21 -53.93
C GLU A 39 -62.41 -11.37 -53.51
N GLU A 40 -61.81 -12.48 -53.10
CA GLU A 40 -62.54 -13.66 -52.65
C GLU A 40 -63.03 -13.43 -51.22
N LYS A 41 -64.32 -13.15 -51.08
CA LYS A 41 -64.95 -12.80 -49.81
C LYS A 41 -65.03 -14.02 -48.90
N THR A 42 -64.28 -13.99 -47.82
CA THR A 42 -64.43 -14.94 -46.70
C THR A 42 -65.78 -14.72 -46.01
N TYR A 43 -66.54 -15.80 -45.85
CA TYR A 43 -67.80 -15.86 -45.12
C TYR A 43 -67.73 -17.03 -44.14
N LEU A 44 -68.26 -16.88 -42.92
CA LEU A 44 -68.45 -18.01 -42.01
C LEU A 44 -69.69 -18.81 -42.42
N VAL A 45 -70.76 -18.12 -42.83
CA VAL A 45 -72.00 -18.72 -43.31
C VAL A 45 -71.76 -19.43 -44.65
N GLY A 46 -71.54 -20.74 -44.58
CA GLY A 46 -71.25 -21.60 -45.74
C GLY A 46 -69.80 -22.08 -45.85
N SER A 47 -68.91 -21.70 -44.93
CA SER A 47 -67.55 -22.26 -44.87
C SER A 47 -67.58 -23.77 -44.60
N PRO A 48 -66.94 -24.61 -45.44
CA PRO A 48 -66.95 -26.06 -45.23
C PRO A 48 -66.16 -26.47 -43.97
N GLU A 49 -65.12 -25.72 -43.59
CA GLU A 49 -64.26 -26.01 -42.43
C GLU A 49 -65.01 -25.90 -41.09
N CYS A 50 -65.92 -24.92 -40.96
CA CYS A 50 -66.75 -24.76 -39.76
C CYS A 50 -68.10 -25.49 -39.84
N SER A 51 -68.47 -26.05 -41.00
CA SER A 51 -69.82 -26.60 -41.23
C SER A 51 -70.29 -27.60 -40.15
N ALA A 52 -69.41 -28.50 -39.70
CA ALA A 52 -69.69 -29.48 -38.65
C ALA A 52 -69.87 -28.83 -37.28
N ASP A 53 -69.00 -27.90 -36.90
CA ASP A 53 -69.07 -27.19 -35.62
C ASP A 53 -70.30 -26.26 -35.55
N ILE A 54 -70.62 -25.55 -36.64
CA ILE A 54 -71.82 -24.71 -36.75
C ILE A 54 -73.10 -25.54 -36.49
N LEU A 55 -73.22 -26.73 -37.09
CA LEU A 55 -74.37 -27.61 -36.89
C LEU A 55 -74.45 -28.20 -35.47
N LYS A 56 -73.30 -28.50 -34.88
CA LYS A 56 -73.16 -29.07 -33.53
C LYS A 56 -73.42 -28.05 -32.41
N HIS A 57 -73.01 -26.80 -32.62
CA HIS A 57 -72.88 -25.80 -31.57
C HIS A 57 -73.72 -24.53 -31.75
N CYS A 58 -74.01 -24.11 -32.99
CA CYS A 58 -74.71 -22.85 -33.31
C CYS A 58 -76.07 -23.05 -34.00
N SER A 59 -76.67 -24.24 -33.85
CA SER A 59 -77.94 -24.65 -34.48
C SER A 59 -79.18 -23.89 -34.02
N SER A 60 -79.05 -22.98 -33.06
CA SER A 60 -80.08 -22.01 -32.65
C SER A 60 -80.25 -20.85 -33.65
N LEU A 61 -79.22 -20.51 -34.44
CA LEU A 61 -79.25 -19.43 -35.42
C LEU A 61 -79.95 -19.88 -36.71
N LYS A 62 -81.10 -19.27 -37.03
CA LYS A 62 -81.91 -19.60 -38.22
C LYS A 62 -82.56 -18.34 -38.81
N GLY A 63 -82.91 -18.39 -40.09
CA GLY A 63 -83.52 -17.26 -40.81
C GLY A 63 -82.60 -16.03 -40.82
N GLU A 64 -83.18 -14.84 -40.64
CA GLU A 64 -82.44 -13.56 -40.55
C GLU A 64 -81.42 -13.52 -39.41
N GLY A 65 -81.55 -14.40 -38.40
CA GLY A 65 -80.58 -14.56 -37.32
C GLY A 65 -79.27 -15.27 -37.74
N LEU A 66 -79.24 -15.98 -38.88
CA LEU A 66 -78.05 -16.65 -39.39
C LEU A 66 -77.27 -15.72 -40.34
N ASN A 67 -76.44 -14.87 -39.76
CA ASN A 67 -75.48 -14.02 -40.45
C ASN A 67 -74.09 -14.18 -39.81
N ASP A 68 -73.03 -13.78 -40.52
CA ASP A 68 -71.65 -14.05 -40.09
C ASP A 68 -71.28 -13.41 -38.75
N TYR A 69 -71.89 -12.28 -38.36
CA TYR A 69 -71.62 -11.63 -37.07
C TYR A 69 -72.23 -12.41 -35.90
N ASN A 70 -73.50 -12.82 -36.02
CA ASN A 70 -74.15 -13.67 -35.00
C ASN A 70 -73.48 -15.05 -34.92
N LEU A 71 -73.02 -15.57 -36.07
CA LEU A 71 -72.33 -16.85 -36.15
C LEU A 71 -70.92 -16.78 -35.55
N LEU A 72 -70.19 -15.69 -35.80
CA LEU A 72 -68.93 -15.37 -35.14
C LEU A 72 -69.10 -15.26 -33.62
N GLU A 73 -70.12 -14.51 -33.15
CA GLU A 73 -70.44 -14.37 -31.73
C GLU A 73 -70.74 -15.74 -31.09
N CYS A 74 -71.51 -16.59 -31.75
CA CYS A 74 -71.79 -17.95 -31.27
C CYS A 74 -70.55 -18.86 -31.24
N LEU A 75 -69.79 -18.97 -32.34
CA LEU A 75 -68.59 -19.82 -32.40
C LEU A 75 -67.52 -19.34 -31.40
N GLN A 76 -67.35 -18.03 -31.26
CA GLN A 76 -66.46 -17.40 -30.27
C GLN A 76 -66.85 -17.77 -28.83
N ASN A 77 -68.13 -17.65 -28.48
CA ASN A 77 -68.63 -18.00 -27.14
C ASN A 77 -68.46 -19.49 -26.80
N ILE A 78 -68.25 -20.34 -27.80
CA ILE A 78 -68.12 -21.79 -27.63
C ILE A 78 -66.65 -22.25 -27.65
N ALA A 79 -65.79 -21.57 -28.41
CA ALA A 79 -64.33 -21.60 -28.21
C ALA A 79 -63.93 -21.09 -26.81
N ALA A 80 -64.71 -20.15 -26.25
CA ALA A 80 -64.58 -19.64 -24.88
C ALA A 80 -65.15 -20.57 -23.78
N SER A 81 -65.71 -21.73 -24.12
CA SER A 81 -66.49 -22.54 -23.16
C SER A 81 -65.64 -23.55 -22.37
N GLU A 82 -66.03 -23.78 -21.10
CA GLU A 82 -65.34 -24.74 -20.24
C GLU A 82 -65.66 -26.23 -20.54
N THR A 83 -66.49 -26.52 -21.55
CA THR A 83 -66.91 -27.90 -21.87
C THR A 83 -66.62 -28.29 -23.31
N ASN A 84 -66.88 -27.42 -24.29
CA ASN A 84 -66.73 -27.72 -25.70
C ASN A 84 -65.43 -27.14 -26.27
N THR A 85 -65.02 -27.63 -27.43
CA THR A 85 -63.96 -27.05 -28.27
C THR A 85 -64.45 -27.07 -29.72
N LEU A 86 -63.89 -26.19 -30.55
CA LEU A 86 -64.06 -26.25 -31.99
C LEU A 86 -63.04 -27.23 -32.59
N SER A 87 -63.14 -27.52 -33.88
CA SER A 87 -62.09 -28.20 -34.64
C SER A 87 -60.98 -27.22 -35.03
N GLN A 88 -59.72 -27.66 -35.04
CA GLN A 88 -58.56 -26.81 -35.39
C GLN A 88 -58.70 -26.12 -36.77
N ALA A 89 -59.38 -26.77 -37.72
CA ALA A 89 -59.70 -26.18 -39.02
C ALA A 89 -60.72 -25.02 -38.89
N CYS A 90 -61.80 -25.20 -38.13
CA CYS A 90 -62.74 -24.12 -37.85
C CYS A 90 -62.13 -22.99 -37.01
N GLU A 91 -61.29 -23.31 -36.01
CA GLU A 91 -60.55 -22.33 -35.21
C GLU A 91 -59.70 -21.41 -36.10
N GLN A 92 -58.97 -21.99 -37.07
CA GLN A 92 -58.20 -21.23 -38.04
C GLN A 92 -59.09 -20.40 -38.98
N THR A 93 -60.21 -20.94 -39.48
CA THR A 93 -61.15 -20.18 -40.33
C THR A 93 -61.82 -19.03 -39.58
N VAL A 94 -62.20 -19.22 -38.31
CA VAL A 94 -62.72 -18.15 -37.44
C VAL A 94 -61.66 -17.08 -37.19
N TRP A 95 -60.39 -17.45 -37.00
CA TRP A 95 -59.31 -16.48 -36.83
C TRP A 95 -59.03 -15.66 -38.11
N GLN A 96 -58.98 -16.31 -39.28
CA GLN A 96 -58.84 -15.63 -40.58
C GLN A 96 -60.03 -14.70 -40.89
N PHE A 97 -61.24 -15.08 -40.49
CA PHE A 97 -62.43 -14.25 -40.65
C PHE A 97 -62.39 -13.00 -39.75
N LYS A 98 -61.99 -13.14 -38.47
CA LYS A 98 -61.76 -12.00 -37.57
C LYS A 98 -60.75 -11.01 -38.14
N LEU A 99 -59.61 -11.53 -38.62
CA LEU A 99 -58.54 -10.76 -39.26
C LEU A 99 -59.08 -9.91 -40.43
N THR A 100 -59.95 -10.51 -41.26
CA THR A 100 -60.53 -9.87 -42.44
C THR A 100 -61.55 -8.78 -42.05
N ILE A 101 -62.38 -9.01 -41.03
CA ILE A 101 -63.35 -8.02 -40.55
C ILE A 101 -62.66 -6.74 -40.07
N THR A 102 -61.56 -6.84 -39.34
CA THR A 102 -60.96 -5.67 -38.67
C THR A 102 -60.21 -4.70 -39.59
N SER A 103 -60.03 -5.05 -40.86
CA SER A 103 -59.59 -4.13 -41.92
C SER A 103 -60.75 -3.54 -42.76
N ASP A 104 -61.98 -4.01 -42.60
CA ASP A 104 -63.15 -3.59 -43.39
C ASP A 104 -63.55 -2.12 -43.11
N GLU A 105 -63.69 -1.34 -44.18
CA GLU A 105 -64.05 0.09 -44.13
C GLU A 105 -65.41 0.34 -43.45
N ARG A 106 -66.32 -0.63 -43.49
CA ARG A 106 -67.67 -0.54 -42.90
C ARG A 106 -67.67 -0.39 -41.38
N LEU A 107 -66.62 -0.80 -40.68
CA LEU A 107 -66.46 -0.52 -39.24
C LEU A 107 -66.25 0.99 -38.98
N LYS A 108 -65.44 1.65 -39.82
CA LYS A 108 -65.16 3.09 -39.75
C LYS A 108 -66.38 3.93 -40.11
N GLU A 109 -67.21 3.46 -41.05
CA GLU A 109 -68.52 4.05 -41.32
C GLU A 109 -69.51 3.88 -40.17
N SER A 110 -69.52 2.70 -39.54
CA SER A 110 -70.35 2.43 -38.36
C SER A 110 -69.96 3.31 -37.18
N ALA A 111 -68.66 3.48 -36.91
CA ALA A 111 -68.16 4.38 -35.87
C ALA A 111 -68.59 5.83 -36.10
N LYS A 112 -68.50 6.36 -37.34
CA LYS A 112 -69.01 7.70 -37.70
C LYS A 112 -70.52 7.86 -37.41
N LYS A 113 -71.30 6.78 -37.45
CA LYS A 113 -72.75 6.78 -37.21
C LYS A 113 -73.11 6.71 -35.71
N PHE A 114 -72.39 5.91 -34.92
CA PHE A 114 -72.70 5.71 -33.50
C PHE A 114 -71.97 6.67 -32.56
N CYS A 115 -70.79 7.17 -32.93
CA CYS A 115 -69.96 8.09 -32.12
C CYS A 115 -70.02 9.54 -32.60
N LYS A 116 -71.13 9.95 -33.21
CA LYS A 116 -71.24 11.24 -33.91
C LYS A 116 -70.97 12.44 -32.98
N ASN A 117 -71.50 12.42 -31.76
CA ASN A 117 -71.38 13.54 -30.83
C ASN A 117 -69.95 13.66 -30.30
N GLU A 118 -69.31 12.52 -30.09
CA GLU A 118 -67.96 12.34 -29.55
C GLU A 118 -66.91 12.76 -30.60
N ILE A 119 -67.15 12.48 -31.89
CA ILE A 119 -66.37 13.01 -33.02
C ILE A 119 -66.52 14.53 -33.15
N GLU A 120 -67.67 15.09 -32.77
CA GLU A 120 -67.94 16.55 -32.79
C GLU A 120 -67.36 17.28 -31.55
N THR A 121 -67.11 16.60 -30.43
CA THR A 121 -66.56 17.21 -29.19
C THR A 121 -65.09 16.90 -28.89
N ILE A 122 -64.58 15.70 -29.18
CA ILE A 122 -63.21 15.28 -28.83
C ILE A 122 -62.31 15.38 -30.07
N GLN A 123 -61.22 16.15 -29.97
CA GLN A 123 -60.32 16.41 -31.10
C GLN A 123 -59.47 15.17 -31.45
N GLU A 124 -59.10 14.41 -30.43
CA GLU A 124 -58.25 13.23 -30.49
C GLU A 124 -59.02 12.08 -31.18
N PHE A 125 -60.24 11.82 -30.74
CA PHE A 125 -61.19 10.87 -31.36
C PHE A 125 -61.48 11.23 -32.84
N ARG A 126 -61.60 12.53 -33.15
CA ARG A 126 -61.69 13.02 -34.54
C ARG A 126 -60.40 12.82 -35.34
N SER A 127 -59.23 12.86 -34.71
CA SER A 127 -57.95 12.62 -35.39
C SER A 127 -57.79 11.15 -35.79
N CYS A 128 -58.27 10.21 -34.96
CA CYS A 128 -58.27 8.77 -35.25
C CYS A 128 -58.94 8.42 -36.58
N LEU A 129 -60.09 9.04 -36.89
CA LEU A 129 -60.81 8.82 -38.16
C LEU A 129 -60.06 9.29 -39.42
N ARG A 130 -58.96 10.04 -39.27
CA ARG A 130 -58.09 10.47 -40.38
C ARG A 130 -56.96 9.49 -40.69
N LEU A 131 -56.73 8.48 -39.84
CA LEU A 131 -55.76 7.42 -40.10
C LEU A 131 -56.18 6.64 -41.36
N ALA A 132 -55.21 6.23 -42.19
CA ALA A 132 -55.50 5.62 -43.49
C ALA A 132 -55.97 4.16 -43.35
N ASP A 133 -55.32 3.41 -42.46
CA ASP A 133 -55.71 2.05 -42.08
C ASP A 133 -56.96 2.08 -41.18
N ASN A 134 -57.88 1.15 -41.41
CA ASN A 134 -59.16 1.08 -40.69
C ASN A 134 -59.01 0.52 -39.27
N GLY A 135 -58.06 -0.40 -39.05
CA GLY A 135 -57.71 -0.95 -37.75
C GLY A 135 -56.88 0.02 -36.91
N GLU A 136 -56.01 0.84 -37.52
CA GLU A 136 -55.36 1.97 -36.83
C GLU A 136 -56.38 3.03 -36.39
N ALA A 137 -57.32 3.40 -37.27
CA ALA A 137 -58.41 4.30 -36.92
C ALA A 137 -59.27 3.78 -35.77
N LEU A 138 -59.60 2.47 -35.80
CA LEU A 138 -60.36 1.79 -34.76
C LEU A 138 -59.59 1.72 -33.43
N THR A 139 -58.31 1.33 -33.47
CA THR A 139 -57.38 1.31 -32.33
C THR A 139 -57.36 2.65 -31.61
N CYS A 140 -57.10 3.73 -32.35
CA CYS A 140 -57.01 5.08 -31.78
C CYS A 140 -58.36 5.53 -31.17
N MET A 141 -59.50 5.20 -31.79
CA MET A 141 -60.82 5.47 -31.17
C MET A 141 -61.06 4.66 -29.89
N MET A 142 -60.42 3.50 -29.74
CA MET A 142 -60.50 2.65 -28.54
C MET A 142 -59.54 3.12 -27.43
N GLU A 143 -58.33 3.57 -27.77
CA GLU A 143 -57.42 4.27 -26.84
C GLU A 143 -58.07 5.52 -26.21
N GLN A 144 -59.00 6.17 -26.94
CA GLN A 144 -59.78 7.32 -26.46
C GLN A 144 -61.14 6.96 -25.84
N ALA A 145 -61.59 5.69 -25.89
CA ALA A 145 -62.90 5.28 -25.40
C ALA A 145 -63.00 5.22 -23.86
N SER A 146 -61.86 5.08 -23.18
CA SER A 146 -61.72 5.13 -21.72
C SER A 146 -62.17 6.47 -21.09
N VAL A 147 -62.24 7.53 -21.89
CA VAL A 147 -62.61 8.90 -21.47
C VAL A 147 -64.12 9.18 -21.62
N LEU A 148 -64.90 8.21 -22.12
CA LEU A 148 -66.33 8.38 -22.43
C LEU A 148 -67.25 7.97 -21.27
N ASP A 149 -68.43 8.60 -21.15
CA ASP A 149 -69.49 8.15 -20.24
C ASP A 149 -69.97 6.75 -20.65
N GLN A 150 -69.97 5.81 -19.70
CA GLN A 150 -70.43 4.43 -19.85
C GLN A 150 -71.90 4.32 -20.34
N LYS A 151 -72.69 5.40 -20.20
CA LYS A 151 -74.08 5.49 -20.68
C LYS A 151 -74.21 6.00 -22.12
N ALA A 152 -73.13 6.49 -22.73
CA ALA A 152 -73.17 7.04 -24.09
C ALA A 152 -73.45 5.95 -25.14
N GLY A 153 -74.21 6.31 -26.18
CA GLY A 153 -74.45 5.42 -27.33
C GLY A 153 -73.16 5.05 -28.07
N CYS A 154 -72.19 5.97 -28.10
CA CYS A 154 -70.83 5.67 -28.56
C CYS A 154 -70.15 4.64 -27.68
N PHE A 155 -70.11 4.83 -26.36
CA PHE A 155 -69.48 3.85 -25.45
C PHE A 155 -70.12 2.47 -25.58
N GLN A 156 -71.45 2.37 -25.66
CA GLN A 156 -72.12 1.07 -25.85
C GLN A 156 -71.85 0.43 -27.22
N PHE A 157 -71.68 1.23 -28.28
CA PHE A 157 -71.23 0.73 -29.58
C PHE A 157 -69.77 0.26 -29.51
N MET A 158 -68.86 1.11 -29.01
CA MET A 158 -67.44 0.80 -28.86
C MET A 158 -67.26 -0.45 -28.01
N ALA A 159 -67.91 -0.56 -26.84
CA ALA A 159 -67.85 -1.74 -25.97
C ALA A 159 -68.50 -3.00 -26.57
N ARG A 160 -69.44 -2.87 -27.52
CA ARG A 160 -69.94 -4.02 -28.28
C ARG A 160 -68.95 -4.46 -29.37
N ILE A 161 -68.32 -3.52 -30.06
CA ILE A 161 -67.21 -3.81 -30.97
C ILE A 161 -66.02 -4.41 -30.20
N GLU A 162 -65.71 -3.91 -29.01
CA GLU A 162 -64.63 -4.40 -28.15
C GLU A 162 -64.85 -5.85 -27.74
N ARG A 163 -66.08 -6.30 -27.43
CA ARG A 163 -66.35 -7.73 -27.13
C ARG A 163 -66.14 -8.67 -28.32
N VAL A 164 -66.18 -8.16 -29.55
CA VAL A 164 -65.88 -8.93 -30.77
C VAL A 164 -64.39 -8.83 -31.11
N VAL A 165 -63.83 -7.62 -31.07
CA VAL A 165 -62.44 -7.30 -31.45
C VAL A 165 -61.46 -7.70 -30.34
N PHE A 166 -61.59 -7.18 -29.11
CA PHE A 166 -60.87 -7.67 -27.92
C PHE A 166 -61.40 -9.02 -27.39
N SER A 167 -61.92 -9.88 -28.26
CA SER A 167 -61.75 -11.33 -28.05
C SER A 167 -60.29 -11.76 -28.24
N ASP A 168 -59.47 -10.88 -28.84
CA ASP A 168 -58.11 -11.13 -29.26
C ASP A 168 -57.34 -9.80 -29.41
N PHE A 169 -56.38 -9.48 -28.54
CA PHE A 169 -55.59 -8.24 -28.63
C PHE A 169 -54.77 -8.14 -29.93
N ARG A 170 -54.63 -9.25 -30.69
CA ARG A 170 -53.97 -9.27 -31.99
C ARG A 170 -54.55 -8.27 -32.98
N LEU A 171 -55.84 -7.92 -32.89
CA LEU A 171 -56.55 -7.14 -33.92
C LEU A 171 -56.21 -5.62 -33.96
N LEU A 172 -55.17 -5.20 -33.24
CA LEU A 172 -54.44 -3.96 -33.50
C LEU A 172 -53.65 -4.08 -34.81
N SER A 173 -54.10 -3.45 -35.90
CA SER A 173 -53.46 -3.55 -37.24
C SER A 173 -51.92 -3.39 -37.21
N PRO A 174 -51.32 -2.41 -36.48
CA PRO A 174 -49.87 -2.29 -36.38
C PRO A 174 -49.15 -3.51 -35.80
N PHE A 175 -49.71 -4.16 -34.77
CA PHE A 175 -49.11 -5.33 -34.13
C PHE A 175 -49.08 -6.51 -35.09
N LEU A 176 -50.22 -6.90 -35.66
CA LEU A 176 -50.25 -8.02 -36.61
C LEU A 176 -49.42 -7.72 -37.86
N LYS A 177 -49.43 -6.49 -38.37
CA LYS A 177 -48.63 -6.10 -39.55
C LYS A 177 -47.13 -6.27 -39.34
N GLN A 178 -46.61 -6.04 -38.13
CA GLN A 178 -45.19 -6.17 -37.80
C GLN A 178 -44.81 -7.57 -37.28
N CYS A 179 -45.71 -8.25 -36.55
CA CYS A 179 -45.48 -9.57 -35.97
C CYS A 179 -45.95 -10.76 -36.83
N LYS A 180 -46.66 -10.57 -37.95
CA LYS A 180 -47.27 -11.66 -38.73
C LYS A 180 -46.31 -12.82 -39.04
N ASP A 181 -45.12 -12.50 -39.54
CA ASP A 181 -44.14 -13.50 -39.95
C ASP A 181 -43.60 -14.27 -38.74
N ASP A 182 -43.35 -13.58 -37.62
CA ASP A 182 -42.80 -14.16 -36.39
C ASP A 182 -43.84 -15.03 -35.67
N ILE A 183 -45.11 -14.60 -35.66
CA ILE A 183 -46.25 -15.40 -35.14
C ILE A 183 -46.38 -16.73 -35.90
N VAL A 184 -46.16 -16.73 -37.22
CA VAL A 184 -46.21 -17.93 -38.05
C VAL A 184 -44.96 -18.78 -37.88
N ALA A 185 -43.77 -18.18 -37.88
CA ALA A 185 -42.49 -18.89 -37.74
C ALA A 185 -42.31 -19.56 -36.36
N LEU A 186 -42.79 -18.92 -35.30
CA LEU A 186 -42.72 -19.43 -33.92
C LEU A 186 -43.96 -20.25 -33.51
N GLY A 187 -44.95 -20.39 -34.39
CA GLY A 187 -46.17 -21.18 -34.12
C GLY A 187 -47.13 -20.57 -33.10
N CYS A 188 -46.95 -19.31 -32.70
CA CYS A 188 -47.72 -18.66 -31.62
C CYS A 188 -49.19 -18.37 -31.97
N GLY A 189 -49.66 -18.65 -33.19
CA GLY A 189 -51.03 -18.36 -33.67
C GLY A 189 -52.16 -19.25 -33.12
N SER A 190 -52.11 -19.70 -31.86
CA SER A 190 -53.11 -20.61 -31.26
C SER A 190 -54.28 -19.89 -30.58
N LEU A 191 -55.49 -20.47 -30.67
CA LEU A 191 -56.65 -20.11 -29.85
C LEU A 191 -56.81 -20.98 -28.58
N GLN A 192 -56.03 -22.05 -28.44
CA GLN A 192 -56.09 -22.98 -27.31
C GLN A 192 -55.07 -22.61 -26.21
N PRO A 193 -55.37 -22.87 -24.92
CA PRO A 193 -54.43 -22.65 -23.82
C PRO A 193 -53.23 -23.61 -23.88
N PRO A 194 -52.09 -23.28 -23.25
CA PRO A 194 -50.93 -24.16 -23.21
C PRO A 194 -51.23 -25.49 -22.49
N SER A 195 -50.66 -26.58 -23.01
CA SER A 195 -51.08 -27.97 -22.76
C SER A 195 -50.83 -28.54 -21.35
N ASN A 196 -50.34 -27.73 -20.40
CA ASN A 196 -49.92 -28.19 -19.07
C ASN A 196 -51.02 -28.07 -17.99
N LEU A 197 -52.09 -27.29 -18.22
CA LEU A 197 -53.21 -27.12 -17.28
C LEU A 197 -54.35 -28.11 -17.55
N GLN A 198 -54.17 -29.39 -17.20
CA GLN A 198 -55.13 -30.46 -17.57
C GLN A 198 -56.52 -30.38 -16.91
N ASN A 199 -56.76 -29.51 -15.91
CA ASN A 199 -58.04 -29.45 -15.19
C ASN A 199 -58.58 -28.02 -14.92
N ILE A 200 -58.00 -26.98 -15.51
CA ILE A 200 -58.53 -25.60 -15.41
C ILE A 200 -58.58 -25.01 -16.82
N ARG A 201 -59.78 -24.64 -17.29
CA ARG A 201 -59.94 -23.95 -18.58
C ARG A 201 -60.05 -22.44 -18.35
N ILE A 202 -59.48 -21.67 -19.27
CA ILE A 202 -59.44 -20.20 -19.23
C ILE A 202 -60.56 -19.68 -20.15
N PRO A 203 -61.57 -18.95 -19.64
CA PRO A 203 -62.73 -18.56 -20.46
C PRO A 203 -62.47 -17.60 -21.63
N HIS A 204 -61.25 -17.05 -21.77
CA HIS A 204 -60.92 -16.06 -22.80
C HIS A 204 -59.51 -16.28 -23.38
N SER A 205 -59.41 -16.52 -24.69
CA SER A 205 -58.14 -16.69 -25.43
C SER A 205 -57.43 -15.36 -25.77
N GLN A 206 -57.65 -14.30 -24.99
CA GLN A 206 -57.42 -12.90 -25.39
C GLN A 206 -55.95 -12.53 -25.62
N GLY A 207 -55.01 -13.26 -25.00
CA GLY A 207 -53.57 -12.95 -25.04
C GLY A 207 -52.66 -14.13 -25.40
N SER A 208 -53.18 -15.29 -25.83
CA SER A 208 -52.38 -16.53 -26.01
C SER A 208 -51.15 -16.36 -26.93
N THR A 209 -51.31 -15.65 -28.04
CA THR A 209 -50.19 -15.36 -28.96
C THR A 209 -49.22 -14.33 -28.40
N LEU A 210 -49.70 -13.33 -27.65
CA LEU A 210 -48.82 -12.34 -27.02
C LEU A 210 -48.00 -13.00 -25.92
N GLU A 211 -48.61 -13.84 -25.09
CA GLU A 211 -47.92 -14.65 -24.07
C GLU A 211 -46.87 -15.57 -24.70
N CYS A 212 -47.21 -16.25 -25.81
CA CYS A 212 -46.25 -17.07 -26.55
C CYS A 212 -45.08 -16.26 -27.13
N LEU A 213 -45.36 -15.06 -27.67
CA LEU A 213 -44.32 -14.17 -28.18
C LEU A 213 -43.46 -13.57 -27.06
N ILE A 214 -44.05 -13.20 -25.92
CA ILE A 214 -43.33 -12.75 -24.71
C ILE A 214 -42.40 -13.86 -24.23
N LYS A 215 -42.93 -15.07 -24.05
CA LYS A 215 -42.17 -16.26 -23.65
C LYS A 215 -41.04 -16.60 -24.63
N LYS A 216 -41.24 -16.32 -25.92
CA LYS A 216 -40.20 -16.47 -26.94
C LYS A 216 -39.16 -15.35 -26.90
N MET A 217 -39.58 -14.11 -26.67
CA MET A 217 -38.67 -12.97 -26.53
C MET A 217 -37.81 -13.08 -25.27
N THR A 218 -38.35 -13.53 -24.14
CA THR A 218 -37.58 -13.81 -22.92
C THR A 218 -36.62 -14.99 -23.10
N GLN A 219 -37.01 -16.04 -23.84
CA GLN A 219 -36.11 -17.14 -24.21
C GLN A 219 -34.98 -16.72 -25.19
N GLU A 220 -35.26 -15.80 -26.12
CA GLU A 220 -34.25 -15.18 -26.99
C GLU A 220 -33.24 -14.37 -26.17
N LEU A 221 -33.71 -13.53 -25.24
CA LEU A 221 -32.89 -12.70 -24.36
C LEU A 221 -32.01 -13.53 -23.41
N SER A 222 -32.54 -14.64 -22.89
CA SER A 222 -31.81 -15.58 -22.02
C SER A 222 -30.87 -16.55 -22.77
N GLY A 223 -30.55 -16.28 -24.04
CA GLY A 223 -29.52 -17.00 -24.80
C GLY A 223 -29.91 -18.41 -25.26
N GLY A 224 -31.21 -18.73 -25.32
CA GLY A 224 -31.69 -20.04 -25.75
C GLY A 224 -31.39 -20.37 -27.23
N PRO A 225 -31.27 -21.66 -27.60
CA PRO A 225 -31.05 -22.09 -28.98
C PRO A 225 -32.34 -21.99 -29.84
N GLU A 226 -32.76 -20.76 -30.13
CA GLU A 226 -33.92 -20.42 -30.96
C GLU A 226 -33.61 -20.56 -32.45
N ALA A 227 -34.53 -21.16 -33.22
CA ALA A 227 -34.37 -21.34 -34.67
C ALA A 227 -34.80 -20.13 -35.53
N HIS A 228 -35.48 -19.15 -34.93
CA HIS A 228 -35.98 -17.93 -35.57
C HIS A 228 -35.95 -16.77 -34.57
N LYS A 229 -35.35 -15.64 -34.94
CA LYS A 229 -35.26 -14.43 -34.09
C LYS A 229 -36.47 -13.52 -34.31
N ILE A 230 -37.07 -12.98 -33.24
CA ILE A 230 -38.18 -12.02 -33.36
C ILE A 230 -37.64 -10.71 -33.98
N LYS A 231 -38.36 -10.14 -34.95
CA LYS A 231 -37.97 -8.88 -35.59
C LYS A 231 -38.13 -7.71 -34.62
N GLU A 232 -37.20 -6.76 -34.67
CA GLU A 232 -37.22 -5.58 -33.78
C GLU A 232 -38.49 -4.71 -33.97
N GLU A 233 -39.13 -4.74 -35.15
CA GLU A 233 -40.46 -4.15 -35.36
C GLU A 233 -41.55 -4.86 -34.55
N CYS A 234 -41.54 -6.20 -34.52
CA CYS A 234 -42.47 -6.98 -33.70
C CYS A 234 -42.22 -6.77 -32.20
N LYS A 235 -40.95 -6.79 -31.75
CA LYS A 235 -40.59 -6.53 -30.34
C LYS A 235 -41.14 -5.19 -29.84
N ARG A 236 -41.04 -4.13 -30.67
CA ARG A 236 -41.63 -2.82 -30.35
C ARG A 236 -43.15 -2.86 -30.17
N GLN A 237 -43.87 -3.70 -30.91
CA GLN A 237 -45.32 -3.86 -30.72
C GLN A 237 -45.66 -4.77 -29.52
N ILE A 238 -44.84 -5.78 -29.21
CA ILE A 238 -44.95 -6.58 -27.97
C ILE A 238 -44.78 -5.68 -26.74
N LEU A 239 -43.71 -4.88 -26.70
CA LEU A 239 -43.43 -3.93 -25.63
C LEU A 239 -44.53 -2.87 -25.50
N ARG A 240 -45.02 -2.30 -26.63
CA ARG A 240 -46.15 -1.34 -26.60
C ARG A 240 -47.44 -1.94 -26.02
N ILE A 241 -47.78 -3.19 -26.32
CA ILE A 241 -48.99 -3.80 -25.72
C ILE A 241 -48.76 -4.10 -24.24
N THR A 242 -47.55 -4.52 -23.86
CA THR A 242 -47.19 -4.76 -22.46
C THR A 242 -47.19 -3.45 -21.63
N GLU A 243 -46.78 -2.33 -22.23
CA GLU A 243 -46.88 -0.96 -21.66
C GLU A 243 -48.33 -0.60 -21.33
N LEU A 244 -49.29 -0.97 -22.19
CA LEU A 244 -50.73 -0.77 -21.94
C LEU A 244 -51.30 -1.75 -20.90
N GLN A 245 -50.79 -2.98 -20.83
CA GLN A 245 -51.26 -4.00 -19.87
C GLN A 245 -50.69 -3.80 -18.46
N SER A 246 -49.51 -3.20 -18.32
CA SER A 246 -48.84 -2.97 -17.02
C SER A 246 -49.47 -1.85 -16.17
N GLU A 247 -50.41 -1.06 -16.70
CA GLU A 247 -51.15 -0.08 -15.89
C GLU A 247 -52.06 -0.76 -14.85
N ASP A 248 -52.75 -1.85 -15.18
CA ASP A 248 -53.55 -2.63 -14.22
C ASP A 248 -53.43 -4.13 -14.49
N PHE A 249 -53.09 -4.92 -13.46
CA PHE A 249 -52.96 -6.37 -13.55
C PHE A 249 -54.22 -7.08 -14.07
N HIS A 250 -55.40 -6.44 -14.05
CA HIS A 250 -56.61 -6.94 -14.71
C HIS A 250 -56.53 -7.00 -16.25
N LEU A 251 -55.71 -6.14 -16.87
CA LEU A 251 -55.51 -6.01 -18.31
C LEU A 251 -54.53 -7.06 -18.85
N ASP A 252 -53.53 -7.42 -18.06
CA ASP A 252 -52.70 -8.60 -18.25
C ASP A 252 -53.47 -9.85 -17.83
N ARG A 253 -54.26 -10.40 -18.75
CA ARG A 253 -55.18 -11.50 -18.43
C ARG A 253 -54.49 -12.81 -17.97
N PRO A 254 -53.33 -13.22 -18.54
CA PRO A 254 -52.50 -14.29 -17.97
C PRO A 254 -52.09 -14.02 -16.52
N LEU A 255 -51.50 -12.85 -16.24
CA LEU A 255 -51.07 -12.45 -14.89
C LEU A 255 -52.25 -12.44 -13.90
N TYR A 256 -53.39 -11.85 -14.29
CA TYR A 256 -54.61 -11.83 -13.48
C TYR A 256 -55.02 -13.24 -13.02
N PHE A 257 -55.09 -14.20 -13.94
CA PHE A 257 -55.57 -15.54 -13.61
C PHE A 257 -54.59 -16.33 -12.75
N ALA A 258 -53.28 -16.21 -12.98
CA ALA A 258 -52.27 -16.87 -12.17
C ALA A 258 -52.15 -16.27 -10.77
N CYS A 259 -52.22 -14.94 -10.65
CA CYS A 259 -51.88 -14.21 -9.42
C CYS A 259 -53.07 -13.69 -8.58
N ARG A 260 -54.33 -13.79 -9.05
CA ARG A 260 -55.51 -13.30 -8.30
C ARG A 260 -55.57 -13.78 -6.84
N GLU A 261 -55.18 -15.01 -6.56
CA GLU A 261 -55.23 -15.61 -5.22
C GLU A 261 -54.03 -15.16 -4.38
N ASP A 262 -52.87 -14.94 -4.99
CA ASP A 262 -51.70 -14.36 -4.34
C ASP A 262 -51.90 -12.86 -4.04
N ARG A 263 -52.67 -12.12 -4.87
CA ARG A 263 -53.09 -10.76 -4.54
C ARG A 263 -53.80 -10.72 -3.19
N GLU A 264 -54.74 -11.62 -2.93
CA GLU A 264 -55.45 -11.64 -1.64
C GLU A 264 -54.56 -12.11 -0.47
N LYS A 265 -53.52 -12.92 -0.71
CA LYS A 265 -52.56 -13.34 0.32
C LYS A 265 -51.58 -12.23 0.72
N PHE A 266 -51.00 -11.52 -0.26
CA PHE A 266 -49.89 -10.59 -0.05
C PHE A 266 -50.30 -9.11 -0.15
N CYS A 267 -51.24 -8.80 -1.05
CA CYS A 267 -51.50 -7.45 -1.57
C CYS A 267 -52.96 -7.00 -1.39
N HIS A 268 -53.70 -7.55 -0.43
CA HIS A 268 -55.15 -7.33 -0.29
C HIS A 268 -55.54 -5.84 -0.15
N ASN A 269 -54.71 -5.06 0.55
CA ASN A 269 -54.86 -3.61 0.75
C ASN A 269 -54.40 -2.75 -0.45
N VAL A 270 -53.85 -3.34 -1.51
CA VAL A 270 -53.30 -2.60 -2.65
C VAL A 270 -54.37 -2.32 -3.68
N GLU A 271 -54.66 -1.04 -3.90
CA GLU A 271 -55.56 -0.57 -4.97
C GLU A 271 -55.05 -1.00 -6.35
N SER A 272 -55.97 -1.37 -7.24
CA SER A 272 -55.67 -1.69 -8.65
C SER A 272 -55.44 -0.41 -9.48
N GLY A 273 -54.73 -0.55 -10.59
CA GLY A 273 -54.32 0.57 -11.45
C GLY A 273 -52.98 1.22 -11.06
N GLY A 274 -52.33 1.87 -12.03
CA GLY A 274 -51.00 2.47 -11.90
C GLY A 274 -49.87 1.50 -11.54
N GLY A 275 -49.97 0.22 -11.93
CA GLY A 275 -48.94 -0.82 -11.73
C GLY A 275 -48.75 -1.34 -10.30
N LYS A 276 -49.40 -0.74 -9.29
CA LYS A 276 -49.17 -1.03 -7.85
C LYS A 276 -49.30 -2.50 -7.46
N VAL A 277 -50.28 -3.21 -8.03
CA VAL A 277 -50.52 -4.64 -7.73
C VAL A 277 -49.39 -5.51 -8.26
N PHE A 278 -48.84 -5.20 -9.45
CA PHE A 278 -47.66 -5.89 -9.97
C PHE A 278 -46.46 -5.68 -9.05
N GLU A 279 -46.18 -4.42 -8.68
CA GLU A 279 -45.05 -4.07 -7.81
C GLU A 279 -45.09 -4.81 -6.46
N CYS A 280 -46.26 -4.87 -5.82
CA CYS A 280 -46.43 -5.60 -4.56
C CYS A 280 -46.17 -7.10 -4.74
N LEU A 281 -46.74 -7.72 -5.78
CA LEU A 281 -46.52 -9.15 -6.06
C LEU A 281 -45.06 -9.45 -6.44
N ALA A 282 -44.41 -8.56 -7.19
CA ALA A 282 -43.02 -8.68 -7.61
C ALA A 282 -42.04 -8.74 -6.41
N GLN A 283 -42.36 -8.07 -5.30
CA GLN A 283 -41.56 -8.16 -4.07
C GLN A 283 -41.62 -9.54 -3.40
N HIS A 284 -42.61 -10.37 -3.74
CA HIS A 284 -42.91 -11.68 -3.15
C HIS A 284 -42.75 -12.89 -4.09
N ILE A 285 -42.21 -12.72 -5.32
CA ILE A 285 -42.03 -13.80 -6.33
C ILE A 285 -41.44 -15.09 -5.74
N HIS A 286 -40.49 -14.96 -4.82
CA HIS A 286 -39.73 -16.07 -4.25
C HIS A 286 -40.25 -16.53 -2.86
N ASP A 287 -41.36 -15.99 -2.36
CA ASP A 287 -42.00 -16.48 -1.14
C ASP A 287 -42.56 -17.89 -1.34
N THR A 288 -42.27 -18.80 -0.41
CA THR A 288 -42.75 -20.20 -0.42
C THR A 288 -44.27 -20.38 -0.56
N ARG A 289 -45.07 -19.33 -0.32
CA ARG A 289 -46.54 -19.32 -0.36
C ARG A 289 -47.13 -18.81 -1.70
N MET A 290 -46.28 -18.26 -2.57
CA MET A 290 -46.62 -17.78 -3.92
C MET A 290 -46.92 -18.96 -4.84
N ASN A 291 -47.92 -18.85 -5.72
CA ASN A 291 -48.16 -19.85 -6.76
C ASN A 291 -46.96 -19.88 -7.74
N PRO A 292 -46.33 -21.04 -8.02
CA PRO A 292 -45.25 -21.14 -9.01
C PRO A 292 -45.62 -20.60 -10.40
N GLU A 293 -46.89 -20.70 -10.80
CA GLU A 293 -47.37 -20.13 -12.07
C GLU A 293 -47.43 -18.59 -12.03
N CYS A 294 -47.86 -18.01 -10.90
CA CYS A 294 -47.82 -16.55 -10.69
C CYS A 294 -46.37 -16.05 -10.67
N ALA A 295 -45.49 -16.72 -9.92
CA ALA A 295 -44.07 -16.38 -9.85
C ALA A 295 -43.41 -16.39 -11.24
N MET A 296 -43.66 -17.41 -12.07
CA MET A 296 -43.14 -17.50 -13.44
C MET A 296 -43.56 -16.30 -14.30
N ILE A 297 -44.85 -15.95 -14.31
CA ILE A 297 -45.35 -14.83 -15.13
C ILE A 297 -44.82 -13.49 -14.59
N LEU A 298 -44.74 -13.31 -13.26
CA LEU A 298 -44.12 -12.13 -12.65
C LEU A 298 -42.66 -11.95 -13.10
N SER A 299 -41.84 -13.02 -13.10
CA SER A 299 -40.47 -12.98 -13.59
C SER A 299 -40.38 -12.65 -15.09
N GLU A 300 -41.22 -13.27 -15.94
CA GLU A 300 -41.28 -12.95 -17.37
C GLU A 300 -41.61 -11.46 -17.61
N ARG A 301 -42.54 -10.87 -16.85
CA ARG A 301 -42.86 -9.43 -16.95
C ARG A 301 -41.78 -8.52 -16.34
N ALA A 302 -41.09 -8.95 -15.28
CA ALA A 302 -39.97 -8.21 -14.71
C ALA A 302 -38.81 -8.08 -15.72
N GLN A 303 -38.54 -9.13 -16.50
CA GLN A 303 -37.56 -9.09 -17.60
C GLN A 303 -37.96 -8.09 -18.69
N LEU A 304 -39.23 -8.08 -19.14
CA LEU A 304 -39.74 -7.09 -20.10
C LEU A 304 -39.62 -5.64 -19.59
N MET A 305 -39.79 -5.43 -18.29
CA MET A 305 -39.69 -4.12 -17.65
C MET A 305 -38.22 -3.67 -17.46
N GLY A 306 -37.27 -4.60 -17.51
CA GLY A 306 -35.84 -4.29 -17.69
C GLY A 306 -35.56 -3.72 -19.07
N GLU A 307 -36.10 -4.35 -20.12
CA GLU A 307 -35.96 -3.96 -21.55
C GLU A 307 -36.56 -2.59 -21.87
N ASP A 308 -37.79 -2.31 -21.43
CA ASP A 308 -38.45 -1.01 -21.62
C ASP A 308 -38.98 -0.47 -20.30
N PHE A 309 -38.32 0.58 -19.81
CA PHE A 309 -38.67 1.23 -18.55
C PHE A 309 -40.12 1.71 -18.47
N LYS A 310 -40.83 1.91 -19.59
CA LYS A 310 -42.22 2.39 -19.61
C LYS A 310 -43.21 1.46 -18.93
N LEU A 311 -42.85 0.19 -18.73
CA LEU A 311 -43.65 -0.76 -17.96
C LEU A 311 -43.63 -0.45 -16.44
N ALA A 312 -42.63 0.29 -15.96
CA ALA A 312 -42.48 0.71 -14.55
C ALA A 312 -43.38 1.93 -14.20
N HIS A 313 -44.69 1.81 -14.44
CA HIS A 313 -45.68 2.87 -14.19
C HIS A 313 -45.61 3.51 -12.79
N PRO A 314 -45.42 2.79 -11.67
CA PRO A 314 -45.32 3.42 -10.35
C PRO A 314 -44.12 4.38 -10.27
N LEU A 315 -42.95 3.98 -10.79
CA LEU A 315 -41.74 4.79 -10.84
C LEU A 315 -41.94 6.03 -11.72
N ILE A 316 -42.44 5.86 -12.95
CA ILE A 316 -42.60 6.97 -13.90
C ILE A 316 -43.60 7.99 -13.38
N LYS A 317 -44.72 7.54 -12.80
CA LYS A 317 -45.74 8.41 -12.22
C LYS A 317 -45.25 9.18 -10.99
N SER A 318 -44.36 8.57 -10.20
CA SER A 318 -43.84 9.17 -8.97
C SER A 318 -42.63 10.08 -9.22
N CYS A 319 -41.86 9.81 -10.28
CA CYS A 319 -40.69 10.59 -10.70
C CYS A 319 -40.95 11.51 -11.92
N GLU A 320 -42.21 11.81 -12.28
CA GLU A 320 -42.53 12.53 -13.54
C GLU A 320 -41.83 13.90 -13.61
N ALA A 321 -41.76 14.61 -12.49
CA ALA A 321 -41.10 15.90 -12.40
C ALA A 321 -39.57 15.76 -12.54
N GLU A 322 -38.99 14.76 -11.90
CA GLU A 322 -37.56 14.50 -11.82
C GLU A 322 -37.00 14.01 -13.16
N LEU A 323 -37.67 13.03 -13.80
CA LEU A 323 -37.38 12.56 -15.17
C LEU A 323 -37.29 13.73 -16.16
N LYS A 324 -38.17 14.72 -16.02
CA LYS A 324 -38.25 15.94 -16.84
C LYS A 324 -37.20 16.99 -16.47
N ASN A 325 -37.01 17.25 -15.18
CA ASN A 325 -36.08 18.26 -14.66
C ASN A 325 -34.61 17.89 -14.94
N TYR A 326 -34.26 16.62 -14.72
CA TYR A 326 -32.92 16.07 -14.91
C TYR A 326 -32.71 15.45 -16.29
N ARG A 327 -33.75 15.43 -17.15
CA ARG A 327 -33.71 14.97 -18.55
C ARG A 327 -33.37 13.48 -18.72
N CYS A 328 -33.78 12.66 -17.77
CA CYS A 328 -33.61 11.19 -17.78
C CYS A 328 -34.54 10.45 -18.75
N VAL A 329 -35.07 11.15 -19.76
CA VAL A 329 -35.79 10.58 -20.90
C VAL A 329 -35.28 11.26 -22.16
N PRO A 330 -34.83 10.51 -23.19
CA PRO A 330 -34.30 11.10 -24.41
C PRO A 330 -35.27 12.04 -25.13
N ASN A 331 -34.74 13.01 -25.88
CA ASN A 331 -35.53 13.85 -26.78
C ASN A 331 -36.20 13.01 -27.89
N LYS A 332 -37.33 13.48 -28.45
CA LYS A 332 -38.08 12.77 -29.52
C LYS A 332 -37.26 12.37 -30.76
N LYS A 333 -36.11 12.99 -31.03
CA LYS A 333 -35.17 12.60 -32.09
C LYS A 333 -34.22 11.46 -31.68
N ALA A 334 -33.89 11.34 -30.39
CA ALA A 334 -33.06 10.27 -29.86
C ALA A 334 -33.86 8.97 -29.69
N LEU A 335 -35.14 9.04 -29.28
CA LEU A 335 -36.09 7.90 -29.34
C LEU A 335 -36.30 7.33 -30.76
N GLN A 336 -35.84 8.02 -31.81
CA GLN A 336 -35.89 7.53 -33.19
C GLN A 336 -34.56 6.92 -33.67
N SER A 337 -33.51 6.95 -32.83
CA SER A 337 -32.16 6.48 -33.17
C SER A 337 -31.56 5.51 -32.16
N SER A 338 -32.04 5.47 -30.91
CA SER A 338 -31.64 4.44 -29.94
C SER A 338 -32.52 3.20 -30.05
N GLU A 339 -31.93 2.06 -29.72
CA GLU A 339 -32.67 0.88 -29.29
C GLU A 339 -33.29 1.13 -27.89
N ASN A 340 -33.91 0.11 -27.28
CA ASN A 340 -34.78 0.28 -26.12
C ASN A 340 -34.06 0.95 -24.94
N TYR A 341 -34.76 1.82 -24.19
CA TYR A 341 -34.16 2.50 -23.04
C TYR A 341 -34.41 1.68 -21.77
N HIS A 342 -33.38 0.96 -21.33
CA HIS A 342 -33.48 0.01 -20.22
C HIS A 342 -33.71 0.72 -18.89
N LEU A 343 -34.42 0.05 -17.97
CA LEU A 343 -34.73 0.59 -16.64
C LEU A 343 -33.48 0.91 -15.80
N THR A 344 -32.40 0.12 -15.97
CA THR A 344 -31.07 0.35 -15.39
C THR A 344 -30.56 1.78 -15.65
N GLN A 345 -30.73 2.27 -16.87
CA GLN A 345 -30.25 3.58 -17.32
C GLN A 345 -31.08 4.73 -16.72
N VAL A 346 -32.39 4.52 -16.53
CA VAL A 346 -33.30 5.49 -15.89
C VAL A 346 -32.95 5.69 -14.42
N LEU A 347 -32.80 4.57 -13.69
CA LEU A 347 -32.53 4.59 -12.24
C LEU A 347 -31.21 5.31 -11.93
N LEU A 348 -30.14 5.00 -12.68
CA LEU A 348 -28.84 5.67 -12.56
C LEU A 348 -28.94 7.17 -12.87
N CYS A 349 -29.72 7.58 -13.88
CA CYS A 349 -29.87 8.99 -14.21
C CYS A 349 -30.62 9.78 -13.11
N LEU A 350 -31.69 9.22 -12.55
CA LEU A 350 -32.44 9.83 -11.45
C LEU A 350 -31.55 9.98 -10.20
N GLU A 351 -30.82 8.93 -9.84
CA GLU A 351 -29.80 8.96 -8.78
C GLU A 351 -28.77 10.07 -9.03
N ASN A 352 -28.26 10.19 -10.26
CA ASN A 352 -27.29 11.21 -10.59
C ASN A 352 -27.86 12.62 -10.49
N GLY A 353 -29.15 12.81 -10.83
CA GLY A 353 -29.86 14.06 -10.55
C GLY A 353 -29.88 14.41 -9.05
N MET A 354 -30.01 13.41 -8.16
CA MET A 354 -29.89 13.61 -6.72
C MET A 354 -28.48 13.99 -6.27
N HIS A 355 -27.43 13.43 -6.88
CA HIS A 355 -26.04 13.77 -6.55
C HIS A 355 -25.61 15.14 -7.10
N MET A 356 -25.88 15.44 -8.37
CA MET A 356 -25.58 16.75 -8.98
C MET A 356 -26.23 17.90 -8.21
N ARG A 357 -27.46 17.70 -7.71
CA ARG A 357 -28.16 18.66 -6.84
C ARG A 357 -27.40 18.95 -5.55
N LYS A 358 -26.81 17.92 -4.91
CA LYS A 358 -26.04 18.07 -3.67
C LYS A 358 -24.68 18.73 -3.91
N ALA A 359 -24.04 18.44 -5.05
CA ALA A 359 -22.74 18.99 -5.44
C ALA A 359 -22.80 20.47 -5.88
N ASP A 360 -23.94 20.94 -6.41
CA ASP A 360 -24.13 22.33 -6.85
C ASP A 360 -25.05 23.16 -5.92
N PRO A 361 -24.68 23.48 -4.67
CA PRO A 361 -25.56 24.16 -3.73
C PRO A 361 -25.85 25.65 -4.06
N HIS A 362 -25.21 26.23 -5.08
CA HIS A 362 -25.30 27.66 -5.41
C HIS A 362 -25.50 27.99 -6.91
N GLY A 363 -25.27 27.04 -7.83
CA GLY A 363 -25.40 27.22 -9.27
C GLY A 363 -26.83 27.07 -9.78
N GLU A 364 -27.05 26.25 -10.81
CA GLU A 364 -28.36 26.12 -11.48
C GLU A 364 -29.10 24.83 -11.14
N ILE A 365 -28.40 23.79 -10.68
CA ILE A 365 -29.02 22.47 -10.43
C ILE A 365 -29.73 22.44 -9.06
N SER A 366 -29.21 23.15 -8.05
CA SER A 366 -29.92 23.37 -6.78
C SER A 366 -31.22 24.19 -6.92
N LYS A 367 -31.34 25.03 -7.96
CA LYS A 367 -32.54 25.84 -8.24
C LYS A 367 -33.73 25.01 -8.74
N LEU A 368 -33.52 23.75 -9.12
CA LEU A 368 -34.60 22.81 -9.42
C LEU A 368 -35.40 22.48 -8.14
N PRO A 369 -36.59 21.87 -8.23
CA PRO A 369 -37.26 21.26 -7.09
C PRO A 369 -36.40 20.16 -6.42
N GLU A 370 -36.64 19.90 -5.13
CA GLU A 370 -36.12 18.68 -4.49
C GLU A 370 -36.82 17.44 -5.04
N TYR A 371 -36.13 16.29 -4.97
CA TYR A 371 -36.74 15.00 -5.27
C TYR A 371 -37.89 14.71 -4.30
N THR A 372 -39.03 14.31 -4.85
CA THR A 372 -40.19 13.82 -4.08
C THR A 372 -39.81 12.58 -3.27
N ARG A 373 -40.46 12.40 -2.11
CA ARG A 373 -40.27 11.21 -1.28
C ARG A 373 -40.86 9.97 -1.95
N GLU A 374 -41.89 10.21 -2.73
CA GLU A 374 -42.58 9.30 -3.62
C GLU A 374 -41.57 8.73 -4.63
N CYS A 375 -40.92 9.56 -5.45
CA CYS A 375 -39.89 9.10 -6.39
C CYS A 375 -38.75 8.32 -5.70
N GLN A 376 -38.22 8.83 -4.58
CA GLN A 376 -37.16 8.15 -3.82
C GLN A 376 -37.59 6.76 -3.30
N SER A 377 -38.83 6.64 -2.82
CA SER A 377 -39.41 5.37 -2.37
C SER A 377 -39.52 4.38 -3.53
N GLU A 378 -40.03 4.81 -4.69
CA GLU A 378 -40.18 3.89 -5.83
C GLU A 378 -38.81 3.44 -6.35
N MET A 379 -37.82 4.34 -6.46
CA MET A 379 -36.45 3.96 -6.83
C MET A 379 -35.90 2.84 -5.94
N ILE A 380 -36.08 2.93 -4.62
CA ILE A 380 -35.64 1.88 -3.67
C ILE A 380 -36.37 0.56 -3.90
N LYS A 381 -37.69 0.59 -4.15
CA LYS A 381 -38.46 -0.63 -4.47
C LYS A 381 -37.97 -1.30 -5.75
N PHE A 382 -37.83 -0.54 -6.84
CA PHE A 382 -37.42 -1.07 -8.14
C PHE A 382 -35.99 -1.62 -8.12
N ARG A 383 -35.08 -1.00 -7.36
CA ARG A 383 -33.76 -1.58 -7.01
C ARG A 383 -33.89 -2.90 -6.27
N GLY A 384 -34.69 -2.96 -5.20
CA GLY A 384 -34.90 -4.19 -4.42
C GLY A 384 -35.59 -5.32 -5.18
N ILE A 385 -36.43 -5.01 -6.18
CA ILE A 385 -36.97 -5.99 -7.12
C ILE A 385 -35.86 -6.48 -8.06
N MET A 386 -35.08 -5.58 -8.68
CA MET A 386 -33.98 -5.94 -9.59
C MET A 386 -32.89 -6.79 -8.92
N VAL A 387 -32.56 -6.52 -7.65
CA VAL A 387 -31.63 -7.34 -6.85
C VAL A 387 -32.23 -8.72 -6.53
N SER A 388 -33.54 -8.81 -6.31
CA SER A 388 -34.23 -10.10 -6.09
C SER A 388 -34.34 -10.94 -7.37
N GLU A 389 -34.58 -10.26 -8.50
CA GLU A 389 -34.97 -10.82 -9.80
C GLU A 389 -34.06 -10.26 -10.90
N PHE A 390 -32.86 -10.83 -11.02
CA PHE A 390 -31.79 -10.26 -11.84
C PHE A 390 -32.11 -10.20 -13.35
N HIS A 391 -33.12 -10.96 -13.82
CA HIS A 391 -33.59 -10.87 -15.21
C HIS A 391 -34.07 -9.47 -15.59
N MET A 392 -34.35 -8.62 -14.61
CA MET A 392 -34.68 -7.20 -14.75
C MET A 392 -33.49 -6.31 -15.14
N SER A 393 -32.26 -6.84 -15.21
CA SER A 393 -31.12 -6.25 -15.96
C SER A 393 -30.83 -7.07 -17.21
N PRO A 394 -31.26 -6.61 -18.40
CA PRO A 394 -30.90 -7.22 -19.69
C PRO A 394 -29.40 -7.39 -19.88
N GLU A 395 -28.60 -6.44 -19.39
CA GLU A 395 -27.15 -6.46 -19.51
C GLU A 395 -26.55 -7.69 -18.83
N LEU A 396 -27.04 -8.04 -17.63
CA LEU A 396 -26.54 -9.19 -16.88
C LEU A 396 -26.94 -10.51 -17.55
N VAL A 397 -28.21 -10.64 -17.96
CA VAL A 397 -28.73 -11.83 -18.65
C VAL A 397 -27.93 -12.11 -19.93
N ILE A 398 -27.74 -11.10 -20.78
CA ILE A 398 -27.10 -11.25 -22.09
C ILE A 398 -25.59 -11.52 -21.97
N ASN A 399 -24.92 -10.95 -20.95
CA ASN A 399 -23.45 -11.02 -20.85
C ASN A 399 -22.91 -12.04 -19.85
N CYS A 400 -23.71 -12.57 -18.91
CA CYS A 400 -23.30 -13.57 -17.92
C CYS A 400 -23.92 -14.97 -18.11
N ALA A 401 -24.72 -15.21 -19.17
CA ALA A 401 -25.41 -16.49 -19.39
C ALA A 401 -24.51 -17.75 -19.25
N PRO A 402 -23.30 -17.82 -19.87
CA PRO A 402 -22.45 -19.00 -19.70
C PRO A 402 -21.82 -19.08 -18.30
N GLU A 403 -21.49 -17.97 -17.65
CA GLU A 403 -20.99 -17.97 -16.27
C GLU A 403 -22.05 -18.46 -15.27
N ILE A 404 -23.30 -18.02 -15.42
CA ILE A 404 -24.44 -18.49 -14.60
C ILE A 404 -24.59 -20.01 -14.75
N SER A 405 -24.58 -20.51 -15.99
CA SER A 405 -24.75 -21.95 -16.27
C SER A 405 -23.54 -22.82 -15.90
N ASN A 406 -22.34 -22.25 -15.76
CA ASN A 406 -21.12 -23.02 -15.46
C ASN A 406 -20.72 -22.97 -13.97
N TYR A 407 -21.10 -21.91 -13.25
CA TYR A 407 -20.63 -21.66 -11.88
C TYR A 407 -21.74 -21.49 -10.84
N CYS A 408 -22.95 -21.08 -11.26
CA CYS A 408 -24.04 -20.71 -10.36
C CYS A 408 -25.29 -21.60 -10.50
N SER A 409 -25.16 -22.77 -11.12
CA SER A 409 -26.21 -23.79 -11.15
C SER A 409 -25.67 -25.18 -11.49
N ASP A 410 -25.96 -26.17 -10.65
CA ASP A 410 -25.71 -27.60 -10.94
C ASP A 410 -26.58 -28.17 -12.08
N LYS A 411 -27.54 -27.40 -12.60
CA LYS A 411 -28.55 -27.86 -13.58
C LYS A 411 -28.84 -26.92 -14.74
N GLY A 412 -28.36 -25.67 -14.68
CA GLY A 412 -28.73 -24.59 -15.61
C GLY A 412 -30.01 -23.82 -15.20
N ASP A 413 -30.62 -24.14 -14.06
CA ASP A 413 -31.75 -23.40 -13.47
C ASP A 413 -31.27 -22.31 -12.50
N ILE A 414 -31.95 -21.16 -12.48
CA ILE A 414 -31.65 -19.98 -11.65
C ILE A 414 -31.97 -20.23 -10.15
N GLU A 415 -31.11 -19.70 -9.26
CA GLU A 415 -31.37 -19.65 -7.82
C GLU A 415 -32.11 -18.36 -7.41
N LYS A 416 -33.16 -18.54 -6.60
CA LYS A 416 -34.19 -17.51 -6.35
C LYS A 416 -33.74 -16.39 -5.42
N GLY A 417 -34.34 -15.21 -5.56
CA GLY A 417 -34.30 -14.16 -4.53
C GLY A 417 -32.96 -13.46 -4.37
N GLY A 418 -32.21 -13.29 -5.45
CA GLY A 418 -30.91 -12.62 -5.47
C GLY A 418 -29.70 -13.55 -5.29
N ILE A 419 -29.89 -14.84 -4.98
CA ILE A 419 -28.78 -15.78 -4.75
C ILE A 419 -27.90 -15.93 -6.00
N THR A 420 -28.45 -15.97 -7.22
CA THR A 420 -27.63 -15.98 -8.45
C THR A 420 -26.81 -14.69 -8.64
N LEU A 421 -27.29 -13.52 -8.20
CA LEU A 421 -26.50 -12.29 -8.22
C LEU A 421 -25.32 -12.39 -7.25
N HIS A 422 -25.57 -12.83 -6.02
CA HIS A 422 -24.52 -13.10 -5.02
C HIS A 422 -23.50 -14.15 -5.49
N CYS A 423 -23.95 -15.24 -6.12
CA CYS A 423 -23.03 -16.22 -6.68
C CYS A 423 -22.12 -15.61 -7.76
N LEU A 424 -22.65 -14.76 -8.66
CA LEU A 424 -21.81 -14.04 -9.62
C LEU A 424 -20.82 -13.09 -8.91
N MET A 425 -21.21 -12.44 -7.80
CA MET A 425 -20.30 -11.62 -6.99
C MET A 425 -19.20 -12.47 -6.32
N GLY A 426 -19.53 -13.66 -5.79
CA GLY A 426 -18.56 -14.60 -5.24
C GLY A 426 -17.63 -15.20 -6.30
N VAL A 427 -18.09 -15.39 -7.54
CA VAL A 427 -17.24 -15.78 -8.67
C VAL A 427 -16.38 -14.60 -9.17
N ALA A 428 -16.79 -13.35 -8.95
CA ALA A 428 -15.94 -12.18 -9.19
C ALA A 428 -14.83 -12.02 -8.13
N GLU A 429 -15.12 -12.37 -6.87
CA GLU A 429 -14.16 -12.39 -5.75
C GLU A 429 -13.16 -13.56 -5.85
N SER A 430 -13.64 -14.72 -6.28
CA SER A 430 -12.89 -15.98 -6.38
C SER A 430 -11.54 -15.85 -7.11
N ARG A 431 -10.47 -16.27 -6.43
CA ARG A 431 -9.11 -16.36 -6.99
C ARG A 431 -8.83 -17.61 -7.85
N ASP A 432 -9.75 -18.58 -7.94
CA ASP A 432 -9.54 -19.80 -8.76
C ASP A 432 -9.48 -19.46 -10.26
N GLU A 433 -8.37 -19.75 -10.94
CA GLU A 433 -8.20 -19.54 -12.39
C GLU A 433 -9.25 -20.27 -13.24
N LYS A 434 -9.92 -21.30 -12.70
CA LYS A 434 -10.99 -22.05 -13.38
C LYS A 434 -12.37 -21.40 -13.21
N LYS A 435 -12.51 -20.42 -12.30
CA LYS A 435 -13.76 -19.71 -11.97
C LYS A 435 -13.55 -18.21 -12.11
N GLN A 436 -13.63 -17.70 -13.34
CA GLN A 436 -13.49 -16.27 -13.63
C GLN A 436 -14.60 -15.80 -14.56
N LEU A 437 -15.14 -14.62 -14.29
CA LEU A 437 -16.12 -13.98 -15.16
C LEU A 437 -15.46 -13.42 -16.43
N SER A 438 -16.15 -13.45 -17.56
CA SER A 438 -15.70 -12.72 -18.74
C SER A 438 -15.72 -11.20 -18.49
N PRO A 439 -14.87 -10.39 -19.17
CA PRO A 439 -14.90 -8.93 -19.04
C PRO A 439 -16.26 -8.30 -19.40
N LYS A 440 -17.08 -8.99 -20.19
CA LYS A 440 -18.45 -8.57 -20.49
C LYS A 440 -19.38 -8.79 -19.29
N CYS A 441 -19.37 -10.00 -18.73
CA CYS A 441 -20.13 -10.32 -17.53
C CYS A 441 -19.73 -9.41 -16.37
N MET A 442 -18.43 -9.21 -16.13
CA MET A 442 -17.93 -8.37 -15.04
C MET A 442 -18.39 -6.91 -15.16
N ASN A 443 -18.41 -6.34 -16.37
CA ASN A 443 -18.94 -4.99 -16.60
C ASN A 443 -20.46 -4.90 -16.38
N ALA A 444 -21.22 -5.92 -16.80
CA ALA A 444 -22.68 -5.97 -16.59
C ALA A 444 -23.04 -6.17 -15.11
N LEU A 445 -22.28 -6.99 -14.39
CA LEU A 445 -22.39 -7.20 -12.95
C LEU A 445 -22.07 -5.90 -12.19
N GLY A 446 -20.95 -5.24 -12.53
CA GLY A 446 -20.61 -3.92 -12.00
C GLY A 446 -21.73 -2.90 -12.21
N LEU A 447 -22.31 -2.83 -13.41
CA LEU A 447 -23.46 -1.97 -13.69
C LEU A 447 -24.67 -2.31 -12.82
N THR A 448 -24.98 -3.60 -12.64
CA THR A 448 -26.13 -4.06 -11.82
C THR A 448 -25.97 -3.66 -10.35
N ILE A 449 -24.78 -3.87 -9.77
CA ILE A 449 -24.49 -3.45 -8.38
C ILE A 449 -24.52 -1.92 -8.23
N LYS A 450 -24.12 -1.19 -9.28
CA LYS A 450 -24.16 0.29 -9.35
C LYS A 450 -25.59 0.82 -9.45
N VAL A 451 -26.49 0.16 -10.16
CA VAL A 451 -27.94 0.44 -10.14
C VAL A 451 -28.54 0.15 -8.76
N ALA A 452 -28.12 -0.94 -8.12
CA ALA A 452 -28.67 -1.41 -6.85
C ALA A 452 -28.43 -0.45 -5.67
N ASP A 453 -27.24 0.20 -5.59
CA ASP A 453 -26.89 1.17 -4.55
C ASP A 453 -27.06 0.60 -3.11
N ILE A 454 -26.50 -0.59 -2.92
CA ILE A 454 -26.43 -1.29 -1.63
C ILE A 454 -25.70 -0.41 -0.60
N GLY A 455 -24.72 0.40 -1.04
CA GLY A 455 -23.95 1.33 -0.23
C GLY A 455 -24.79 2.43 0.45
N THR A 456 -25.77 3.01 -0.24
CA THR A 456 -26.72 3.95 0.40
C THR A 456 -27.75 3.20 1.22
N ASN A 457 -28.31 2.09 0.70
CA ASN A 457 -29.38 1.36 1.35
C ASN A 457 -29.28 -0.16 1.23
N TYR A 458 -28.62 -0.80 2.20
CA TYR A 458 -28.45 -2.26 2.25
C TYR A 458 -29.77 -3.06 2.21
N LYS A 459 -30.94 -2.43 2.50
CA LYS A 459 -32.25 -3.10 2.52
C LYS A 459 -32.79 -3.43 1.12
N VAL A 460 -32.16 -2.95 0.05
CA VAL A 460 -32.44 -3.47 -1.32
C VAL A 460 -31.99 -4.92 -1.46
N ASP A 461 -30.96 -5.31 -0.71
CA ASP A 461 -30.40 -6.65 -0.66
C ASP A 461 -31.06 -7.45 0.47
N LYS A 462 -32.04 -8.28 0.06
CA LYS A 462 -32.79 -9.16 0.96
C LYS A 462 -31.94 -10.33 1.47
N VAL A 463 -30.89 -10.73 0.76
CA VAL A 463 -30.03 -11.87 1.14
C VAL A 463 -29.07 -11.42 2.23
N LEU A 464 -28.34 -10.32 2.02
CA LEU A 464 -27.51 -9.68 3.04
C LEU A 464 -28.31 -9.33 4.30
N MET A 465 -29.50 -8.73 4.16
CA MET A 465 -30.35 -8.41 5.31
C MET A 465 -30.77 -9.67 6.09
N ALA A 466 -31.13 -10.75 5.40
CA ALA A 466 -31.52 -12.01 6.05
C ALA A 466 -30.34 -12.69 6.76
N SER A 467 -29.18 -12.80 6.09
CA SER A 467 -27.98 -13.43 6.67
C SER A 467 -27.45 -12.67 7.88
N CYS A 468 -27.46 -11.33 7.84
CA CYS A 468 -26.89 -10.46 8.88
C CYS A 468 -27.85 -10.08 10.01
N GLN A 469 -29.04 -10.69 10.06
CA GLN A 469 -30.11 -10.36 11.01
C GLN A 469 -29.69 -10.43 12.51
N SER A 470 -28.71 -11.27 12.86
CA SER A 470 -28.13 -11.36 14.21
C SER A 470 -27.43 -10.06 14.62
N LEU A 471 -26.53 -9.54 13.78
CA LEU A 471 -25.79 -8.31 14.05
C LEU A 471 -26.66 -7.06 13.94
N LEU A 472 -27.64 -7.06 13.02
CA LEU A 472 -28.64 -6.00 12.86
C LEU A 472 -29.52 -5.83 14.11
N THR A 473 -29.81 -6.91 14.83
CA THR A 473 -30.59 -6.89 16.09
C THR A 473 -29.72 -6.85 17.35
N GLY A 474 -28.43 -7.16 17.24
CA GLY A 474 -27.42 -7.09 18.28
C GLY A 474 -26.57 -5.82 18.24
N VAL A 475 -25.29 -5.97 17.89
CA VAL A 475 -24.26 -4.92 18.01
C VAL A 475 -24.61 -3.65 17.22
N CYS A 476 -25.09 -3.81 15.98
CA CYS A 476 -25.37 -2.69 15.06
C CYS A 476 -26.78 -2.09 15.21
N ALA A 477 -27.58 -2.56 16.17
CA ALA A 477 -28.95 -2.07 16.39
C ALA A 477 -29.04 -0.58 16.77
N LYS A 478 -27.92 0.04 17.20
CA LYS A 478 -27.84 1.47 17.51
C LYS A 478 -27.72 2.35 16.26
N ASP A 479 -27.08 1.84 15.22
CA ASP A 479 -26.78 2.55 13.98
C ASP A 479 -27.91 2.47 12.94
N ALA A 480 -28.95 1.67 13.23
CA ALA A 480 -30.21 1.54 12.49
C ALA A 480 -31.00 2.86 12.26
N GLN A 481 -30.50 4.00 12.77
CA GLN A 481 -30.96 5.34 12.41
C GLN A 481 -30.52 5.79 11.00
N SER A 482 -29.56 5.11 10.40
CA SER A 482 -29.08 5.36 9.04
C SER A 482 -28.59 4.07 8.39
N GLU A 483 -29.10 3.78 7.20
CA GLU A 483 -28.80 2.57 6.43
C GLU A 483 -27.30 2.47 6.12
N THR A 484 -26.69 3.56 5.64
CA THR A 484 -25.24 3.65 5.37
C THR A 484 -24.39 3.36 6.61
N LYS A 485 -24.78 3.90 7.79
CA LYS A 485 -24.07 3.63 9.06
C LYS A 485 -24.27 2.21 9.56
N THR A 486 -25.45 1.63 9.30
CA THR A 486 -25.73 0.23 9.63
C THR A 486 -24.83 -0.70 8.81
N LEU A 487 -24.70 -0.45 7.51
CA LEU A 487 -23.80 -1.20 6.63
C LEU A 487 -22.32 -1.02 7.02
N GLN A 488 -21.91 0.21 7.36
CA GLN A 488 -20.58 0.46 7.92
C GLN A 488 -20.33 -0.36 9.19
N CYS A 489 -21.29 -0.40 10.14
CA CYS A 489 -21.17 -1.20 11.35
C CYS A 489 -21.01 -2.69 11.02
N LEU A 490 -21.81 -3.23 10.10
CA LEU A 490 -21.68 -4.63 9.65
C LEU A 490 -20.28 -4.93 9.09
N MET A 491 -19.74 -4.06 8.23
CA MET A 491 -18.36 -4.17 7.72
C MET A 491 -17.30 -4.05 8.83
N GLU A 492 -17.55 -3.27 9.88
CA GLU A 492 -16.67 -3.16 11.04
C GLU A 492 -16.73 -4.37 11.98
N GLN A 493 -17.77 -5.20 11.89
CA GLN A 493 -17.90 -6.47 12.62
C GLN A 493 -17.35 -7.71 11.87
N LEU A 494 -16.68 -7.55 10.72
CA LEU A 494 -16.14 -8.66 9.89
C LEU A 494 -15.12 -9.61 10.57
N ASP A 495 -14.68 -9.31 11.79
CA ASP A 495 -13.80 -10.19 12.60
C ASP A 495 -14.39 -10.44 14.01
N ASN A 496 -15.70 -10.25 14.18
CA ASN A 496 -16.42 -10.52 15.43
C ASN A 496 -16.86 -11.99 15.48
N PRO A 497 -16.62 -12.76 16.57
CA PRO A 497 -17.06 -14.15 16.70
C PRO A 497 -18.58 -14.37 16.70
N ASP A 498 -19.40 -13.32 16.86
CA ASP A 498 -20.87 -13.39 16.70
C ASP A 498 -21.32 -13.32 15.22
N MET A 499 -20.39 -13.20 14.27
CA MET A 499 -20.64 -13.22 12.82
C MET A 499 -21.01 -14.64 12.32
N SER A 500 -22.02 -14.75 11.47
CA SER A 500 -22.33 -15.98 10.72
C SER A 500 -21.57 -16.01 9.39
N GLN A 501 -21.11 -17.19 8.96
CA GLN A 501 -20.41 -17.34 7.67
C GLN A 501 -21.26 -16.80 6.51
N ASP A 502 -22.57 -17.08 6.49
CA ASP A 502 -23.47 -16.60 5.44
C ASP A 502 -23.53 -15.06 5.35
N CYS A 503 -23.39 -14.34 6.47
CA CYS A 503 -23.33 -12.88 6.52
C CYS A 503 -21.93 -12.37 6.15
N GLU A 504 -20.88 -13.03 6.63
CA GLU A 504 -19.49 -12.75 6.29
C GLU A 504 -19.29 -12.81 4.77
N ASP A 505 -19.74 -13.89 4.13
CA ASP A 505 -19.66 -14.10 2.68
C ASP A 505 -20.42 -13.00 1.91
N ARG A 506 -21.69 -12.72 2.26
CA ARG A 506 -22.47 -11.66 1.60
C ARG A 506 -21.84 -10.28 1.79
N LEU A 507 -21.27 -9.99 2.97
CA LEU A 507 -20.57 -8.73 3.23
C LEU A 507 -19.29 -8.61 2.41
N ILE A 508 -18.51 -9.69 2.25
CA ILE A 508 -17.30 -9.72 1.42
C ILE A 508 -17.65 -9.52 -0.06
N GLU A 509 -18.69 -10.18 -0.56
CA GLU A 509 -19.20 -10.00 -1.93
C GLU A 509 -19.60 -8.55 -2.21
N VAL A 510 -20.37 -7.90 -1.34
CA VAL A 510 -20.73 -6.48 -1.47
C VAL A 510 -19.50 -5.58 -1.31
N GLN A 511 -18.62 -5.90 -0.36
CA GLN A 511 -17.39 -5.15 -0.13
C GLN A 511 -16.46 -5.22 -1.35
N TYR A 512 -16.41 -6.32 -2.11
CA TYR A 512 -15.57 -6.46 -3.31
C TYR A 512 -15.84 -5.35 -4.33
N PHE A 513 -17.11 -5.01 -4.58
CA PHE A 513 -17.50 -3.96 -5.54
C PHE A 513 -17.29 -2.56 -4.95
N MET A 514 -17.74 -2.32 -3.71
CA MET A 514 -17.46 -1.07 -2.97
C MET A 514 -15.95 -0.83 -2.76
N ALA A 515 -15.13 -1.87 -2.91
CA ALA A 515 -13.68 -1.80 -2.86
C ALA A 515 -12.99 -1.52 -4.20
N ARG A 516 -13.74 -1.48 -5.30
CA ARG A 516 -13.21 -1.25 -6.66
C ARG A 516 -13.80 -0.02 -7.34
N ASP A 517 -14.97 0.46 -6.93
CA ASP A 517 -15.54 1.73 -7.40
C ASP A 517 -15.82 2.70 -6.24
N TRP A 518 -15.31 3.94 -6.36
CA TRP A 518 -15.47 5.00 -5.36
C TRP A 518 -16.88 5.62 -5.33
N SER A 519 -17.66 5.44 -6.39
CA SER A 519 -19.05 5.92 -6.45
C SER A 519 -20.02 5.07 -5.63
N LEU A 520 -19.65 3.82 -5.29
CA LEU A 520 -20.46 2.90 -4.49
C LEU A 520 -20.34 3.12 -2.98
N ASP A 521 -19.44 3.99 -2.50
CA ASP A 521 -19.40 4.46 -1.11
C ASP A 521 -19.95 5.90 -1.04
N PRO A 522 -21.16 6.12 -0.48
CA PRO A 522 -21.80 7.43 -0.54
C PRO A 522 -21.08 8.51 0.27
N GLU A 523 -20.42 8.18 1.39
CA GLU A 523 -19.71 9.21 2.16
C GLU A 523 -18.39 9.59 1.49
N LEU A 524 -17.68 8.62 0.88
CA LEU A 524 -16.50 8.87 0.07
C LEU A 524 -16.85 9.70 -1.16
N TYR A 525 -17.83 9.27 -1.96
CA TYR A 525 -18.24 9.97 -3.18
C TYR A 525 -18.62 11.43 -2.89
N ASN A 526 -19.55 11.66 -1.96
CA ASN A 526 -20.04 13.02 -1.65
C ASN A 526 -18.97 13.89 -0.95
N SER A 527 -17.93 13.30 -0.35
CA SER A 527 -16.82 14.07 0.27
C SER A 527 -15.65 14.32 -0.68
N CYS A 528 -15.48 13.50 -1.71
CA CYS A 528 -14.31 13.51 -2.60
C CYS A 528 -14.59 13.97 -4.03
N HIS A 529 -15.85 14.11 -4.48
CA HIS A 529 -16.17 14.42 -5.88
C HIS A 529 -15.34 15.56 -6.48
N ASP A 530 -15.30 16.73 -5.82
CA ASP A 530 -14.54 17.89 -6.30
C ASP A 530 -13.03 17.61 -6.44
N ASP A 531 -12.44 16.89 -5.49
CA ASP A 531 -11.03 16.51 -5.54
C ASP A 531 -10.77 15.41 -6.59
N ALA A 532 -11.70 14.47 -6.76
CA ALA A 532 -11.64 13.41 -7.76
C ALA A 532 -11.68 13.97 -9.19
N VAL A 533 -12.58 14.92 -9.46
CA VAL A 533 -12.64 15.62 -10.75
C VAL A 533 -11.38 16.46 -10.96
N ARG A 534 -10.96 17.22 -9.94
CA ARG A 534 -9.84 18.19 -10.03
C ARG A 534 -8.45 17.56 -10.12
N LYS A 535 -8.19 16.46 -9.40
CA LYS A 535 -6.87 15.80 -9.34
C LYS A 535 -6.82 14.48 -10.10
N CYS A 536 -7.85 13.66 -9.95
CA CYS A 536 -7.90 12.31 -10.50
C CYS A 536 -8.59 12.23 -11.87
N SER A 537 -8.91 13.37 -12.48
CA SER A 537 -9.57 13.48 -13.79
C SER A 537 -10.88 12.71 -13.88
N ALA A 538 -11.60 12.56 -12.75
CA ALA A 538 -12.91 11.93 -12.74
C ALA A 538 -13.90 12.71 -13.64
N PRO A 539 -14.81 12.03 -14.34
CA PRO A 539 -15.90 12.70 -15.04
C PRO A 539 -16.81 13.42 -14.05
N THR A 540 -17.32 14.60 -14.43
CA THR A 540 -18.40 15.30 -13.71
C THR A 540 -19.67 14.46 -13.65
N ASP A 541 -19.92 13.67 -14.69
CA ASP A 541 -21.12 12.88 -14.91
C ASP A 541 -20.77 11.38 -14.92
N TRP A 542 -20.48 10.81 -13.75
CA TRP A 542 -19.89 9.46 -13.58
C TRP A 542 -20.72 8.28 -14.11
N HIS A 543 -22.01 8.49 -14.36
CA HIS A 543 -22.93 7.48 -14.88
C HIS A 543 -23.08 7.49 -16.41
N LEU A 544 -22.67 8.58 -17.08
CA LEU A 544 -22.83 8.66 -18.53
C LEU A 544 -21.67 7.93 -19.20
N PRO A 545 -21.94 6.96 -20.11
CA PRO A 545 -20.94 6.48 -21.05
C PRO A 545 -20.62 7.61 -22.03
N SER A 546 -19.75 8.53 -21.61
CA SER A 546 -19.26 9.63 -22.42
C SER A 546 -18.69 9.05 -23.72
N GLY A 547 -19.26 9.44 -24.86
CA GLY A 547 -19.03 8.87 -26.20
C GLY A 547 -17.62 9.06 -26.80
N LYS A 548 -16.61 9.11 -25.94
CA LYS A 548 -15.17 9.04 -26.21
C LYS A 548 -14.50 7.84 -25.52
N VAL A 549 -15.15 7.18 -24.56
CA VAL A 549 -14.56 6.10 -23.74
C VAL A 549 -15.08 4.73 -24.20
N ASN A 550 -14.46 4.20 -25.25
CA ASN A 550 -14.42 2.75 -25.46
C ASN A 550 -13.29 2.20 -24.56
N GLY A 551 -13.59 1.93 -23.29
CA GLY A 551 -12.62 1.49 -22.29
C GLY A 551 -13.29 0.99 -21.00
N PRO A 552 -12.54 0.42 -20.05
CA PRO A 552 -13.05 -0.03 -18.75
C PRO A 552 -13.49 1.16 -17.86
N ASP A 553 -14.26 0.87 -16.81
CA ASP A 553 -14.75 1.87 -15.85
C ASP A 553 -13.56 2.61 -15.19
N PRO A 554 -13.54 3.95 -15.15
CA PRO A 554 -12.46 4.72 -14.50
C PRO A 554 -12.47 4.63 -12.97
N GLY A 555 -13.50 4.04 -12.35
CA GLY A 555 -13.69 3.91 -10.90
C GLY A 555 -12.44 3.47 -10.13
N PRO A 556 -11.79 2.34 -10.47
CA PRO A 556 -10.57 1.87 -9.80
C PRO A 556 -9.39 2.85 -9.92
N HIS A 557 -9.24 3.51 -11.07
CA HIS A 557 -8.14 4.44 -11.36
C HIS A 557 -8.29 5.75 -10.57
N ILE A 558 -9.50 6.31 -10.53
CA ILE A 558 -9.83 7.50 -9.73
C ILE A 558 -9.57 7.22 -8.25
N LEU A 559 -9.98 6.04 -7.80
CA LEU A 559 -9.89 5.56 -6.43
C LEU A 559 -8.43 5.33 -5.98
N ALA A 560 -7.59 4.70 -6.81
CA ALA A 560 -6.16 4.58 -6.54
C ALA A 560 -5.45 5.96 -6.52
N CYS A 561 -5.85 6.89 -7.39
CA CYS A 561 -5.37 8.27 -7.35
C CYS A 561 -5.78 9.01 -6.07
N LEU A 562 -7.04 8.90 -5.63
CA LEU A 562 -7.50 9.44 -4.35
C LEU A 562 -6.71 8.86 -3.17
N TYR A 563 -6.31 7.60 -3.24
CA TYR A 563 -5.53 6.95 -2.19
C TYR A 563 -4.13 7.56 -2.07
N ARG A 564 -3.41 7.71 -3.18
CA ARG A 564 -2.11 8.41 -3.22
C ARG A 564 -2.23 9.86 -2.73
N ALA A 565 -3.21 10.60 -3.24
CA ALA A 565 -3.46 11.99 -2.86
C ALA A 565 -3.90 12.16 -1.39
N GLY A 566 -4.44 11.11 -0.76
CA GLY A 566 -4.78 11.08 0.66
C GLY A 566 -3.57 11.05 1.60
N TYR A 567 -2.38 10.74 1.08
CA TYR A 567 -1.11 10.70 1.80
C TYR A 567 -0.04 11.64 1.20
N ASP A 568 -0.36 12.43 0.17
CA ASP A 568 0.52 13.47 -0.37
C ASP A 568 0.58 14.70 0.57
N ASP A 569 1.77 15.04 1.06
CA ASP A 569 2.01 16.20 1.92
C ASP A 569 2.24 17.51 1.14
N LYS A 570 2.53 17.43 -0.18
CA LYS A 570 2.72 18.60 -1.05
C LYS A 570 1.38 19.12 -1.54
N GLU A 571 0.56 18.22 -2.07
CA GLU A 571 -0.81 18.51 -2.48
C GLU A 571 -1.80 17.55 -1.80
N PRO A 572 -2.19 17.81 -0.54
CA PRO A 572 -3.21 17.01 0.14
C PRO A 572 -4.61 17.17 -0.49
N LEU A 573 -5.47 16.19 -0.25
CA LEU A 573 -6.92 16.29 -0.47
C LEU A 573 -7.59 17.24 0.53
N SER A 574 -8.82 17.66 0.25
CA SER A 574 -9.65 18.36 1.23
C SER A 574 -9.82 17.51 2.51
N MET A 575 -9.91 18.15 3.69
CA MET A 575 -9.91 17.44 4.97
C MET A 575 -11.03 16.38 5.08
N LYS A 576 -12.21 16.66 4.51
CA LYS A 576 -13.33 15.71 4.46
C LYS A 576 -13.02 14.50 3.56
N CYS A 577 -12.53 14.75 2.34
CA CYS A 577 -12.14 13.69 1.43
C CYS A 577 -11.02 12.83 2.03
N ALA A 578 -9.97 13.45 2.59
CA ALA A 578 -8.85 12.75 3.23
C ALA A 578 -9.30 11.84 4.39
N GLN A 579 -10.27 12.28 5.21
CA GLN A 579 -10.85 11.45 6.27
C GLN A 579 -11.59 10.23 5.71
N GLN A 580 -12.41 10.42 4.67
CA GLN A 580 -13.17 9.34 4.05
C GLN A 580 -12.29 8.35 3.27
N VAL A 581 -11.31 8.84 2.51
CA VAL A 581 -10.26 8.01 1.88
C VAL A 581 -9.59 7.10 2.91
N ARG A 582 -9.22 7.64 4.07
CA ARG A 582 -8.58 6.86 5.15
C ARG A 582 -9.53 5.88 5.83
N ARG A 583 -10.84 6.18 5.94
CA ARG A 583 -11.85 5.18 6.38
C ARG A 583 -11.89 4.01 5.40
N VAL A 584 -12.12 4.29 4.11
CA VAL A 584 -12.32 3.23 3.10
C VAL A 584 -11.05 2.41 2.89
N LEU A 585 -9.86 3.02 2.95
CA LEU A 585 -8.58 2.31 2.94
C LEU A 585 -8.47 1.32 4.11
N ARG A 586 -8.71 1.78 5.35
CA ARG A 586 -8.67 0.91 6.54
C ARG A 586 -9.73 -0.20 6.46
N GLN A 587 -10.93 0.09 5.93
CA GLN A 587 -11.97 -0.90 5.69
C GLN A 587 -11.58 -1.96 4.64
N ARG A 588 -10.85 -1.59 3.59
CA ARG A 588 -10.33 -2.57 2.61
C ARG A 588 -9.23 -3.44 3.20
N ALA A 589 -8.29 -2.85 3.93
CA ALA A 589 -7.30 -3.58 4.72
C ALA A 589 -7.91 -4.49 5.81
N MET A 590 -9.23 -4.45 6.03
CA MET A 590 -9.90 -5.42 6.90
C MET A 590 -10.08 -6.79 6.27
N ARG A 591 -10.52 -6.89 5.01
CA ARG A 591 -10.76 -8.20 4.35
C ARG A 591 -10.59 -8.24 2.82
N VAL A 592 -10.44 -7.12 2.12
CA VAL A 592 -10.30 -7.14 0.65
C VAL A 592 -8.86 -7.48 0.28
N ASN A 593 -8.59 -8.78 0.25
CA ASN A 593 -7.46 -9.49 -0.36
C ASN A 593 -6.19 -8.65 -0.60
N LEU A 594 -6.20 -7.81 -1.64
CA LEU A 594 -5.19 -6.79 -1.93
C LEU A 594 -5.90 -5.49 -2.38
N LEU A 595 -5.17 -4.36 -2.39
CA LEU A 595 -5.65 -3.19 -3.14
C LEU A 595 -5.79 -3.55 -4.63
N PRO A 596 -6.83 -3.08 -5.35
CA PRO A 596 -7.08 -3.51 -6.73
C PRO A 596 -5.90 -3.34 -7.70
N GLU A 597 -5.12 -2.26 -7.54
CA GLU A 597 -3.89 -2.04 -8.31
C GLU A 597 -2.78 -3.07 -7.99
N VAL A 598 -2.64 -3.45 -6.71
CA VAL A 598 -1.70 -4.50 -6.30
C VAL A 598 -2.20 -5.86 -6.79
N GLU A 599 -3.50 -6.15 -6.69
CA GLU A 599 -4.12 -7.38 -7.20
C GLU A 599 -3.90 -7.57 -8.71
N GLU A 600 -4.21 -6.54 -9.51
CA GLU A 600 -4.09 -6.55 -10.97
C GLU A 600 -2.62 -6.71 -11.39
N ASN A 601 -1.71 -5.92 -10.81
CA ASN A 601 -0.29 -5.94 -11.17
C ASN A 601 0.46 -7.16 -10.62
N CYS A 602 0.05 -7.73 -9.48
CA CYS A 602 0.73 -8.85 -8.82
C CYS A 602 0.11 -10.23 -9.08
N ARG A 603 -0.99 -10.36 -9.83
CA ARG A 603 -1.67 -11.65 -10.07
C ARG A 603 -0.73 -12.79 -10.49
N GLY A 604 0.25 -12.51 -11.37
CA GLY A 604 1.27 -13.48 -11.76
C GLY A 604 2.26 -13.83 -10.63
N ALA A 605 2.75 -12.81 -9.93
CA ALA A 605 3.66 -12.98 -8.80
C ALA A 605 3.03 -13.76 -7.63
N LEU A 606 1.73 -13.60 -7.39
CA LEU A 606 0.99 -14.38 -6.39
C LEU A 606 0.97 -15.88 -6.72
N SER A 607 0.77 -16.22 -7.99
CA SER A 607 0.78 -17.62 -8.45
C SER A 607 2.18 -18.25 -8.33
N GLU A 608 3.24 -17.49 -8.65
CA GLU A 608 4.63 -17.97 -8.61
C GLU A 608 5.22 -18.04 -7.18
N TYR A 609 5.04 -17.00 -6.36
CA TYR A 609 5.69 -16.85 -5.04
C TYR A 609 4.77 -17.15 -3.84
N CYS A 610 3.45 -16.96 -3.99
CA CYS A 610 2.50 -16.93 -2.86
C CYS A 610 1.39 -17.99 -2.94
N SER A 611 1.52 -19.00 -3.80
CA SER A 611 0.51 -20.05 -4.02
C SER A 611 0.20 -20.93 -2.79
N GLY A 612 1.02 -20.88 -1.74
CA GLY A 612 0.72 -21.45 -0.42
C GLY A 612 0.03 -20.51 0.58
N ASN A 613 0.14 -19.19 0.39
CA ASN A 613 -0.22 -18.15 1.35
C ASN A 613 -1.47 -17.37 0.88
N VAL A 614 -2.48 -18.10 0.42
CA VAL A 614 -3.68 -17.56 -0.27
C VAL A 614 -4.82 -17.16 0.69
N ALA A 615 -4.65 -17.32 2.00
CA ALA A 615 -5.67 -16.89 2.95
C ALA A 615 -5.79 -15.34 2.96
N PRO A 616 -6.98 -14.79 3.26
CA PRO A 616 -7.16 -13.35 3.37
C PRO A 616 -6.15 -12.73 4.36
N LYS A 617 -5.51 -11.63 3.94
CA LYS A 617 -4.44 -10.91 4.64
C LYS A 617 -3.02 -11.53 4.57
N GLU A 618 -2.85 -12.80 4.18
CA GLU A 618 -1.51 -13.40 4.05
C GLU A 618 -0.77 -13.01 2.75
N GLU A 619 -1.51 -12.76 1.66
CA GLU A 619 -0.93 -12.42 0.36
C GLU A 619 -0.07 -11.15 0.38
N MET A 620 -0.51 -10.09 1.06
CA MET A 620 0.28 -8.85 1.15
C MET A 620 1.60 -9.09 1.90
N MET A 621 1.56 -9.81 3.02
CA MET A 621 2.75 -10.18 3.78
C MET A 621 3.70 -11.06 2.95
N CYS A 622 3.16 -11.95 2.12
CA CYS A 622 3.94 -12.74 1.18
C CYS A 622 4.60 -11.87 0.09
N LEU A 623 3.84 -10.99 -0.58
CA LEU A 623 4.39 -10.03 -1.55
C LEU A 623 5.47 -9.14 -0.90
N GLN A 624 5.22 -8.62 0.30
CA GLN A 624 6.16 -7.82 1.09
C GLN A 624 7.41 -8.62 1.54
N THR A 625 7.33 -9.95 1.64
CA THR A 625 8.50 -10.81 1.90
C THR A 625 9.39 -10.94 0.65
N TYR A 626 8.79 -10.98 -0.55
CA TYR A 626 9.50 -11.31 -1.79
C TYR A 626 9.82 -10.13 -2.72
N PHE A 627 9.09 -9.01 -2.66
CA PHE A 627 9.19 -7.95 -3.67
C PHE A 627 10.57 -7.28 -3.78
N GLU A 628 11.33 -7.24 -2.69
CA GLU A 628 12.69 -6.68 -2.68
C GLU A 628 13.73 -7.57 -3.40
N ASN A 629 13.41 -8.82 -3.74
CA ASN A 629 14.34 -9.70 -4.46
C ASN A 629 14.58 -9.21 -5.90
N GLU A 630 15.84 -9.17 -6.32
CA GLU A 630 16.26 -8.78 -7.67
C GLU A 630 15.56 -9.57 -8.80
N MET A 631 15.27 -10.86 -8.56
CA MET A 631 14.49 -11.68 -9.49
C MET A 631 13.03 -11.20 -9.58
N PHE A 632 12.41 -10.84 -8.46
CA PHE A 632 11.03 -10.34 -8.41
C PHE A 632 10.93 -8.98 -9.11
N LYS A 633 11.76 -8.00 -8.72
CA LYS A 633 11.88 -6.67 -9.35
C LYS A 633 11.99 -6.74 -10.87
N LYS A 634 12.72 -7.73 -11.37
CA LYS A 634 12.97 -7.93 -12.80
C LYS A 634 11.83 -8.61 -13.56
N HIS A 635 11.08 -9.52 -12.94
CA HIS A 635 9.96 -10.22 -13.60
C HIS A 635 8.62 -9.49 -13.45
N TYR A 636 8.42 -8.78 -12.33
CA TYR A 636 7.16 -8.13 -11.99
C TYR A 636 7.36 -6.66 -11.54
N PRO A 637 7.90 -5.78 -12.41
CA PRO A 637 8.23 -4.41 -12.04
C PRO A 637 7.01 -3.57 -11.62
N ASP A 638 5.86 -3.76 -12.26
CA ASP A 638 4.63 -3.03 -11.92
C ASP A 638 4.02 -3.49 -10.59
N CYS A 639 4.14 -4.80 -10.28
CA CYS A 639 3.83 -5.32 -8.95
C CYS A 639 4.77 -4.72 -7.89
N TYR A 640 6.09 -4.75 -8.12
CA TYR A 640 7.08 -4.15 -7.23
C TYR A 640 6.75 -2.68 -6.92
N ASN A 641 6.47 -1.87 -7.94
CA ASN A 641 6.07 -0.47 -7.77
C ASN A 641 4.80 -0.33 -6.91
N SER A 642 3.82 -1.21 -7.11
CA SER A 642 2.54 -1.21 -6.38
C SER A 642 2.71 -1.61 -4.90
N VAL A 643 3.49 -2.66 -4.64
CA VAL A 643 3.79 -3.16 -3.28
C VAL A 643 4.67 -2.17 -2.52
N ALA A 644 5.70 -1.60 -3.16
CA ALA A 644 6.55 -0.56 -2.57
C ALA A 644 5.74 0.69 -2.20
N GLN A 645 4.85 1.15 -3.10
CA GLN A 645 3.97 2.28 -2.80
C GLN A 645 3.00 1.99 -1.65
N PHE A 646 2.43 0.78 -1.57
CA PHE A 646 1.58 0.40 -0.44
C PHE A 646 2.36 0.35 0.88
N THR A 647 3.53 -0.28 0.88
CA THR A 647 4.41 -0.41 2.05
C THR A 647 4.89 0.96 2.57
N MET A 648 5.12 1.93 1.67
CA MET A 648 5.43 3.31 2.02
C MET A 648 4.20 4.09 2.57
N MET A 649 2.97 3.64 2.31
CA MET A 649 1.78 4.16 3.00
C MET A 649 1.60 3.51 4.37
N GLU A 650 1.87 2.20 4.52
CA GLU A 650 1.84 1.50 5.82
C GLU A 650 2.88 2.07 6.79
N SER A 651 4.10 2.40 6.34
CA SER A 651 5.13 3.04 7.18
C SER A 651 4.76 4.45 7.64
N LYS A 652 3.74 5.07 7.02
CA LYS A 652 3.24 6.41 7.34
C LYS A 652 1.96 6.38 8.19
N ASP A 653 1.13 5.35 8.06
CA ASP A 653 -0.07 5.13 8.89
C ASP A 653 -0.20 3.64 9.20
N THR A 654 0.36 3.24 10.34
CA THR A 654 0.47 1.85 10.80
C THR A 654 -0.89 1.14 10.85
N LYS A 655 -1.98 1.92 10.94
CA LYS A 655 -3.38 1.49 10.89
C LYS A 655 -3.82 0.87 9.56
N LEU A 656 -3.05 1.04 8.48
CA LEU A 656 -3.23 0.28 7.25
C LEU A 656 -2.79 -1.18 7.44
N ASN A 657 -1.72 -1.43 8.20
CA ASN A 657 -1.30 -2.78 8.57
C ASN A 657 -2.17 -3.31 9.73
N ARG A 658 -3.34 -3.83 9.37
CA ARG A 658 -4.32 -4.34 10.35
C ARG A 658 -3.79 -5.54 11.14
N LEU A 659 -3.01 -6.43 10.52
CA LEU A 659 -2.46 -7.61 11.18
C LEU A 659 -1.55 -7.23 12.34
N LEU A 660 -0.58 -6.34 12.09
CA LEU A 660 0.29 -5.76 13.10
C LEU A 660 -0.52 -4.99 14.14
N THR A 661 -1.41 -4.08 13.73
CA THR A 661 -2.25 -3.30 14.65
C THR A 661 -3.12 -4.18 15.56
N PHE A 662 -3.63 -5.31 15.07
CA PHE A 662 -4.43 -6.26 15.85
C PHE A 662 -3.57 -7.09 16.81
N ALA A 663 -2.50 -7.73 16.33
CA ALA A 663 -1.63 -8.57 17.14
C ALA A 663 -0.90 -7.77 18.23
N CYS A 664 -0.53 -6.52 17.92
CA CYS A 664 0.18 -5.61 18.81
C CYS A 664 -0.73 -4.76 19.72
N ARG A 665 -2.06 -4.91 19.63
CA ARG A 665 -3.03 -4.14 20.40
C ARG A 665 -2.71 -4.01 21.90
N PRO A 666 -2.20 -5.03 22.63
CA PRO A 666 -1.79 -4.88 24.03
C PRO A 666 -0.68 -3.83 24.21
N VAL A 667 0.44 -3.97 23.50
CA VAL A 667 1.58 -3.04 23.53
C VAL A 667 1.13 -1.63 23.12
N ILE A 668 0.39 -1.54 22.01
CA ILE A 668 -0.15 -0.29 21.48
C ILE A 668 -0.97 0.45 22.55
N SER A 669 -1.92 -0.25 23.19
CA SER A 669 -2.83 0.36 24.19
C SER A 669 -2.14 0.81 25.48
N LYS A 670 -0.98 0.22 25.81
CA LYS A 670 -0.22 0.51 27.03
C LYS A 670 0.87 1.56 26.82
N TYR A 671 1.49 1.60 25.63
CA TYR A 671 2.67 2.42 25.35
C TYR A 671 2.50 3.41 24.19
N CYS A 672 1.77 3.06 23.12
CA CYS A 672 1.74 3.82 21.86
C CYS A 672 0.41 4.55 21.58
N GLN A 673 -0.49 4.64 22.56
CA GLN A 673 -1.86 5.13 22.35
C GLN A 673 -1.92 6.59 21.86
N GLU A 674 -1.01 7.47 22.30
CA GLU A 674 -0.99 8.89 21.89
C GLU A 674 -0.68 9.11 20.40
N PHE A 675 -0.09 8.10 19.74
CA PHE A 675 0.14 8.08 18.31
C PHE A 675 -1.08 7.50 17.58
N MET A 676 -1.71 6.47 18.16
CA MET A 676 -2.93 5.86 17.62
C MET A 676 -4.17 6.75 17.65
N ASP A 677 -4.25 7.74 18.54
CA ASP A 677 -5.39 8.68 18.55
C ASP A 677 -5.30 9.74 17.43
N ARG A 678 -4.17 9.83 16.71
CA ARG A 678 -3.93 10.80 15.62
C ARG A 678 -4.62 10.40 14.31
N GLY A 679 -4.83 11.35 13.39
CA GLY A 679 -5.44 11.07 12.08
C GLY A 679 -4.60 10.16 11.17
N ILE A 680 -3.28 10.36 11.22
CA ILE A 680 -2.18 9.55 10.66
C ILE A 680 -1.14 9.50 11.79
N ASP A 681 -0.47 8.36 12.00
CA ASP A 681 0.56 8.23 13.05
C ASP A 681 1.97 8.65 12.62
N HIS A 682 2.24 8.77 11.31
CA HIS A 682 3.53 9.14 10.73
C HIS A 682 4.66 8.14 11.03
N GLY A 683 4.31 6.87 11.32
CA GLY A 683 5.29 5.84 11.66
C GLY A 683 5.69 5.83 13.14
N ASP A 684 5.26 6.81 13.95
CA ASP A 684 5.58 6.88 15.37
C ASP A 684 5.09 5.63 16.15
N VAL A 685 3.99 5.00 15.72
CA VAL A 685 3.49 3.73 16.30
C VAL A 685 4.48 2.59 16.03
N GLN A 686 5.01 2.48 14.81
CA GLN A 686 6.01 1.48 14.46
C GLN A 686 7.32 1.70 15.21
N GLU A 687 7.75 2.96 15.35
CA GLU A 687 8.94 3.33 16.14
C GLU A 687 8.77 2.96 17.63
N CYS A 688 7.60 3.24 18.20
CA CYS A 688 7.21 2.86 19.57
C CYS A 688 7.15 1.33 19.77
N LEU A 689 6.66 0.57 18.77
CA LEU A 689 6.62 -0.89 18.83
C LEU A 689 8.00 -1.54 18.80
N LEU A 690 8.94 -0.98 18.04
CA LEU A 690 10.35 -1.40 18.05
C LEU A 690 11.00 -1.13 19.42
N GLN A 691 10.83 0.08 19.98
CA GLN A 691 11.33 0.42 21.31
C GLN A 691 10.77 -0.47 22.43
N HIS A 692 9.57 -1.03 22.25
CA HIS A 692 8.93 -1.94 23.22
C HIS A 692 8.95 -3.43 22.82
N LYS A 693 9.79 -3.82 21.85
CA LYS A 693 10.00 -5.20 21.37
C LYS A 693 10.34 -6.21 22.48
N ASN A 694 10.85 -5.79 23.64
CA ASN A 694 11.17 -6.69 24.76
C ASN A 694 10.29 -6.52 26.01
N THR A 695 9.07 -5.98 25.85
CA THR A 695 8.06 -5.89 26.93
C THR A 695 7.25 -7.19 27.11
N GLU A 696 6.67 -7.40 28.30
CA GLU A 696 5.82 -8.58 28.59
C GLU A 696 4.53 -8.61 27.74
N GLU A 697 4.01 -7.45 27.34
CA GLU A 697 2.86 -7.35 26.43
C GLU A 697 3.17 -7.74 24.97
N MET A 698 4.45 -7.89 24.61
CA MET A 698 4.89 -8.21 23.24
C MET A 698 4.66 -9.69 22.90
N THR A 699 3.43 -10.01 22.49
CA THR A 699 3.01 -11.37 22.09
C THR A 699 3.88 -11.92 20.96
N LYS A 700 4.01 -13.25 20.86
CA LYS A 700 4.77 -13.89 19.77
C LYS A 700 4.28 -13.50 18.37
N GLN A 701 2.98 -13.31 18.21
CA GLN A 701 2.38 -12.85 16.95
C GLN A 701 2.76 -11.39 16.66
N CYS A 702 2.64 -10.48 17.64
CA CYS A 702 3.08 -9.09 17.45
C CYS A 702 4.58 -9.01 17.13
N ARG A 703 5.43 -9.74 17.88
CA ARG A 703 6.87 -9.81 17.62
C ARG A 703 7.16 -10.25 16.18
N SER A 704 6.46 -11.26 15.67
CA SER A 704 6.61 -11.72 14.30
C SER A 704 6.25 -10.64 13.26
N TYR A 705 5.16 -9.88 13.46
CA TYR A 705 4.80 -8.77 12.56
C TYR A 705 5.74 -7.57 12.68
N VAL A 706 6.20 -7.22 13.88
CA VAL A 706 7.18 -6.16 14.12
C VAL A 706 8.51 -6.52 13.46
N ASN A 707 9.02 -7.74 13.67
CA ASN A 707 10.22 -8.25 13.01
C ASN A 707 10.07 -8.26 11.48
N HIS A 708 8.93 -8.67 10.94
CA HIS A 708 8.68 -8.67 9.49
C HIS A 708 8.78 -7.26 8.90
N PHE A 709 8.20 -6.25 9.57
CA PHE A 709 8.29 -4.87 9.10
C PHE A 709 9.69 -4.27 9.30
N GLU A 710 10.37 -4.60 10.40
CA GLU A 710 11.78 -4.25 10.67
C GLU A 710 12.69 -4.70 9.53
N LEU A 711 12.57 -5.95 9.07
CA LEU A 711 13.29 -6.51 7.91
C LEU A 711 13.06 -5.72 6.62
N ILE A 712 11.80 -5.38 6.34
CA ILE A 712 11.44 -4.54 5.19
C ILE A 712 12.15 -3.18 5.27
N THR A 713 12.13 -2.54 6.45
CA THR A 713 12.81 -1.25 6.64
C THR A 713 14.34 -1.30 6.55
N LEU A 714 14.96 -2.46 6.77
CA LEU A 714 16.41 -2.63 6.59
C LEU A 714 16.80 -2.70 5.11
N ARG A 715 15.99 -3.41 4.31
CA ARG A 715 16.25 -3.64 2.88
C ARG A 715 16.14 -2.39 2.01
N ASP A 716 15.17 -1.51 2.29
CA ASP A 716 15.10 -0.18 1.69
C ASP A 716 14.70 0.88 2.72
N TYR A 717 15.53 1.93 2.83
CA TYR A 717 15.34 3.04 3.77
C TYR A 717 14.03 3.81 3.57
N HIS A 718 13.43 3.81 2.38
CA HIS A 718 12.17 4.52 2.09
C HIS A 718 11.00 4.00 2.95
N PHE A 719 11.07 2.76 3.43
CA PHE A 719 10.05 2.19 4.32
C PHE A 719 10.21 2.63 5.80
N SER A 720 11.26 3.40 6.14
CA SER A 720 11.37 4.12 7.41
C SER A 720 10.87 5.57 7.26
N TYR A 721 9.56 5.82 7.29
CA TYR A 721 8.98 7.14 6.92
C TYR A 721 9.64 8.33 7.63
N ASN A 722 9.77 8.28 8.96
CA ASN A 722 10.39 9.36 9.75
C ASN A 722 11.82 9.67 9.29
N PHE A 723 12.62 8.65 8.97
CA PHE A 723 13.99 8.80 8.47
C PHE A 723 14.04 9.27 7.01
N ALA A 724 13.30 8.61 6.12
CA ALA A 724 13.25 8.93 4.70
C ALA A 724 12.72 10.35 4.42
N GLN A 725 11.80 10.85 5.26
CA GLN A 725 11.30 12.21 5.16
C GLN A 725 12.25 13.25 5.79
N ALA A 726 12.86 12.96 6.95
CA ALA A 726 13.79 13.89 7.61
C ALA A 726 15.13 14.03 6.88
N CYS A 727 15.66 12.93 6.32
CA CYS A 727 16.95 12.91 5.63
C CYS A 727 16.86 13.08 4.10
N LYS A 728 15.65 13.20 3.54
CA LYS A 728 15.39 13.22 2.10
C LYS A 728 16.38 14.08 1.32
N ASP A 729 16.43 15.37 1.66
CA ASP A 729 17.22 16.38 0.97
C ASP A 729 18.73 16.17 1.13
N ASP A 730 19.18 15.56 2.23
CA ASP A 730 20.60 15.29 2.48
C ASP A 730 21.06 14.03 1.75
N ILE A 731 20.22 12.99 1.68
CA ILE A 731 20.44 11.77 0.88
C ILE A 731 20.48 12.11 -0.61
N ASP A 732 19.49 12.90 -1.09
CA ASP A 732 19.39 13.34 -2.49
C ASP A 732 20.59 14.19 -2.95
N ARG A 733 21.33 14.81 -2.03
CA ARG A 733 22.53 15.60 -2.35
C ARG A 733 23.81 14.77 -2.25
N ASN A 734 23.94 13.95 -1.21
CA ASN A 734 25.25 13.46 -0.76
C ASN A 734 25.45 11.94 -0.93
N CYS A 735 24.38 11.13 -0.96
CA CYS A 735 24.46 9.66 -0.96
C CYS A 735 24.08 9.01 -2.30
N LYS A 736 24.01 9.80 -3.39
CA LYS A 736 23.67 9.32 -4.73
C LYS A 736 24.76 8.41 -5.30
N GLY A 737 24.49 7.11 -5.31
CA GLY A 737 25.38 6.06 -5.80
C GLY A 737 25.54 4.89 -4.84
N ASN A 738 25.12 5.03 -3.58
CA ASN A 738 24.91 3.91 -2.67
C ASN A 738 23.67 3.09 -3.12
N ASP A 739 23.56 1.85 -2.64
CA ASP A 739 22.29 1.13 -2.67
C ASP A 739 21.29 1.73 -1.67
N ASN A 740 20.01 1.34 -1.79
CA ASN A 740 18.93 1.85 -0.95
C ASN A 740 18.89 1.21 0.46
N SER A 741 19.78 0.27 0.82
CA SER A 741 19.70 -0.38 2.13
C SER A 741 19.88 0.66 3.25
N LYS A 742 19.12 0.47 4.34
CA LYS A 742 19.16 1.34 5.50
C LYS A 742 20.58 1.46 6.06
N GLY A 743 21.31 0.34 6.11
CA GLY A 743 22.72 0.31 6.50
C GLY A 743 23.63 1.16 5.60
N ALA A 744 23.53 1.04 4.27
CA ALA A 744 24.37 1.82 3.35
C ALA A 744 24.09 3.33 3.40
N ILE A 745 22.83 3.72 3.64
CA ILE A 745 22.42 5.13 3.79
C ILE A 745 22.84 5.70 5.15
N ILE A 746 22.67 4.95 6.25
CA ILE A 746 23.18 5.31 7.57
C ILE A 746 24.71 5.47 7.52
N ARG A 747 25.42 4.51 6.92
CA ARG A 747 26.88 4.54 6.74
C ARG A 747 27.33 5.77 5.93
N CYS A 748 26.58 6.19 4.91
CA CYS A 748 26.85 7.42 4.17
C CYS A 748 26.73 8.66 5.07
N LEU A 749 25.55 8.86 5.68
CA LEU A 749 25.22 10.08 6.43
C LEU A 749 26.11 10.24 7.68
N SER A 750 26.38 9.14 8.40
CA SER A 750 27.22 9.18 9.59
C SER A 750 28.70 9.49 9.30
N ASN A 751 29.22 9.10 8.12
CA ASN A 751 30.56 9.55 7.70
C ASN A 751 30.60 11.06 7.46
N ILE A 752 29.55 11.66 6.88
CA ILE A 752 29.47 13.13 6.70
C ILE A 752 29.44 13.84 8.05
N VAL A 753 28.63 13.35 9.00
CA VAL A 753 28.56 13.90 10.37
C VAL A 753 29.92 13.80 11.07
N PHE A 754 30.64 12.69 10.92
CA PHE A 754 31.99 12.51 11.46
C PHE A 754 32.98 13.52 10.83
N GLU A 755 33.04 13.61 9.50
CA GLU A 755 33.98 14.50 8.81
C GLU A 755 33.72 15.98 9.16
N HIS A 756 32.45 16.38 9.32
CA HIS A 756 32.11 17.71 9.81
C HIS A 756 32.56 17.93 11.26
N LYS A 757 32.17 17.04 12.17
CA LYS A 757 32.40 17.19 13.63
C LYS A 757 33.88 17.07 14.01
N VAL A 758 34.65 16.22 13.34
CA VAL A 758 36.03 15.86 13.70
C VAL A 758 37.04 16.48 12.73
N LEU A 759 36.90 16.30 11.41
CA LEU A 759 37.86 16.84 10.45
C LEU A 759 37.62 18.33 10.14
N GLY A 760 36.42 18.86 10.41
CA GLY A 760 36.08 20.26 10.16
C GLY A 760 35.81 20.56 8.68
N THR A 761 35.27 19.58 7.95
CA THR A 761 34.83 19.80 6.56
C THR A 761 33.65 20.79 6.51
N LYS A 762 33.34 21.32 5.32
CA LYS A 762 32.24 22.30 5.14
C LYS A 762 30.88 21.67 4.81
N LEU A 763 30.84 20.34 4.65
CA LEU A 763 29.62 19.61 4.33
C LEU A 763 28.99 19.16 5.63
N ASP A 764 27.72 19.48 5.83
CA ASP A 764 26.94 19.07 7.00
C ASP A 764 25.51 18.74 6.57
N ILE A 765 24.81 17.94 7.38
CA ILE A 765 23.43 17.52 7.15
C ILE A 765 22.45 18.26 8.09
N SER A 766 21.17 18.27 7.75
CA SER A 766 20.11 18.93 8.52
C SER A 766 20.01 18.42 9.97
N LYS A 767 19.54 19.27 10.89
CA LYS A 767 19.40 18.93 12.31
C LYS A 767 18.35 17.83 12.52
N GLU A 768 17.31 17.90 11.71
CA GLU A 768 16.20 16.96 11.62
C GLU A 768 16.72 15.58 11.18
N CYS A 769 17.53 15.53 10.11
CA CYS A 769 18.20 14.30 9.69
C CYS A 769 19.17 13.77 10.75
N LYS A 770 19.99 14.60 11.41
CA LYS A 770 20.87 14.14 12.51
C LYS A 770 20.12 13.45 13.65
N SER A 771 18.95 14.00 14.02
CA SER A 771 18.12 13.42 15.08
C SER A 771 17.59 12.04 14.69
N GLN A 772 17.12 11.88 13.44
CA GLN A 772 16.60 10.62 12.95
C GLN A 772 17.70 9.60 12.62
N LEU A 773 18.82 10.03 12.02
CA LEU A 773 20.00 9.20 11.75
C LEU A 773 20.48 8.47 13.02
N LYS A 774 20.54 9.17 14.15
CA LYS A 774 20.90 8.58 15.44
C LYS A 774 19.90 7.51 15.90
N VAL A 775 18.60 7.78 15.79
CA VAL A 775 17.55 6.81 16.14
C VAL A 775 17.68 5.55 15.27
N GLN A 776 17.86 5.72 13.95
CA GLN A 776 17.97 4.60 13.03
C GLN A 776 19.28 3.82 13.19
N PHE A 777 20.40 4.46 13.55
CA PHE A 777 21.66 3.78 13.88
C PHE A 777 21.49 2.92 15.13
N LEU A 778 21.01 3.48 16.25
CA LEU A 778 20.81 2.71 17.48
C LEU A 778 19.80 1.55 17.27
N GLN A 779 18.75 1.77 16.48
CA GLN A 779 17.83 0.71 16.08
C GLN A 779 18.47 -0.37 15.22
N GLN A 780 19.47 -0.03 14.38
CA GLN A 780 20.21 -0.99 13.54
C GLN A 780 21.12 -1.90 14.39
N GLU A 781 21.78 -1.35 15.42
CA GLU A 781 22.65 -2.13 16.31
C GLU A 781 21.84 -3.05 17.25
N GLN A 782 20.71 -2.55 17.76
CA GLN A 782 19.81 -3.29 18.66
C GLN A 782 18.99 -4.39 17.96
N VAL A 783 19.14 -4.61 16.65
CA VAL A 783 18.41 -5.66 15.92
C VAL A 783 18.77 -7.05 16.45
N ASN A 784 17.75 -7.81 16.79
CA ASN A 784 17.80 -9.22 17.14
C ASN A 784 16.66 -9.93 16.36
N PHE A 785 16.98 -11.05 15.71
CA PHE A 785 16.05 -11.87 14.92
C PHE A 785 16.07 -13.33 15.39
N ASP A 786 14.88 -13.93 15.49
CA ASP A 786 14.73 -15.36 15.81
C ASP A 786 15.34 -16.29 14.73
N ASP A 787 15.52 -15.79 13.50
CA ASP A 787 16.22 -16.46 12.39
C ASP A 787 17.49 -15.68 12.02
N LYS A 788 18.64 -16.36 12.03
CA LYS A 788 19.94 -15.77 11.77
C LYS A 788 20.24 -15.53 10.29
N GLU A 789 19.48 -16.13 9.35
CA GLU A 789 19.62 -15.78 7.93
C GLU A 789 19.33 -14.30 7.68
N HIS A 790 18.51 -13.66 8.53
CA HIS A 790 18.19 -12.24 8.44
C HIS A 790 19.25 -11.30 9.02
N MET A 791 20.27 -11.79 9.73
CA MET A 791 21.35 -10.93 10.23
C MET A 791 22.13 -10.26 9.08
N GLN A 792 22.08 -10.83 7.87
CA GLN A 792 22.66 -10.25 6.65
C GLN A 792 21.89 -9.03 6.12
N ASP A 793 20.59 -8.88 6.46
CA ASP A 793 19.77 -7.74 6.03
C ASP A 793 20.16 -6.45 6.79
N VAL A 794 20.81 -6.55 7.96
CA VAL A 794 21.12 -5.40 8.85
C VAL A 794 22.23 -4.50 8.30
N ASP A 795 23.33 -5.09 7.84
CA ASP A 795 24.41 -4.39 7.12
C ASP A 795 24.98 -5.35 6.05
N PRO A 796 24.39 -5.36 4.84
CA PRO A 796 24.76 -6.31 3.78
C PRO A 796 26.22 -6.19 3.32
N GLU A 797 26.87 -5.05 3.56
CA GLU A 797 28.27 -4.81 3.18
C GLU A 797 29.23 -5.34 4.24
N LEU A 798 28.98 -5.06 5.53
CA LEU A 798 29.73 -5.63 6.65
C LEU A 798 29.62 -7.16 6.65
N MET A 799 28.39 -7.69 6.63
CA MET A 799 28.13 -9.12 6.78
C MET A 799 28.72 -9.95 5.63
N LYS A 800 28.74 -9.39 4.41
CA LYS A 800 29.39 -9.98 3.24
C LYS A 800 30.92 -9.91 3.33
N THR A 801 31.47 -8.76 3.70
CA THR A 801 32.93 -8.50 3.70
C THR A 801 33.64 -9.21 4.84
N CYS A 802 33.04 -9.24 6.04
CA CYS A 802 33.54 -9.95 7.23
C CYS A 802 33.09 -11.43 7.28
N SER A 803 32.42 -11.97 6.25
CA SER A 803 31.79 -13.31 6.26
C SER A 803 32.71 -14.48 6.59
N ARG A 804 34.01 -14.36 6.32
CA ARG A 804 35.04 -15.35 6.68
C ARG A 804 35.48 -15.20 8.14
N GLU A 805 35.67 -13.96 8.57
CA GLU A 805 36.10 -13.57 9.90
C GLU A 805 35.05 -13.95 10.96
N ILE A 806 33.77 -13.62 10.71
CA ILE A 806 32.62 -13.98 11.56
C ILE A 806 32.64 -15.48 11.87
N LYS A 807 32.72 -16.34 10.84
CA LYS A 807 32.70 -17.80 10.98
C LYS A 807 33.97 -18.41 11.57
N ARG A 808 35.09 -17.69 11.57
CA ARG A 808 36.37 -18.13 12.15
C ARG A 808 36.47 -17.73 13.63
N LEU A 809 35.89 -16.59 13.99
CA LEU A 809 35.80 -16.09 15.37
C LEU A 809 34.55 -16.62 16.10
N GLU A 810 33.65 -17.30 15.39
CA GLU A 810 32.38 -17.84 15.88
C GLU A 810 31.35 -16.77 16.31
N CYS A 811 31.48 -15.54 15.80
CA CYS A 811 30.58 -14.42 16.09
C CYS A 811 29.16 -14.60 15.53
N ASP A 812 28.91 -15.62 14.71
CA ASP A 812 27.58 -16.05 14.29
C ASP A 812 26.77 -16.71 15.42
N LYS A 813 27.36 -16.90 16.61
CA LYS A 813 26.69 -17.38 17.83
C LYS A 813 25.84 -16.31 18.52
N GLU A 814 26.17 -15.03 18.38
CA GLU A 814 25.49 -13.94 19.10
C GLU A 814 24.06 -13.65 18.61
N GLU A 815 23.23 -13.06 19.47
CA GLU A 815 21.79 -12.85 19.19
C GLU A 815 21.46 -11.46 18.62
N LYS A 816 22.15 -10.39 19.04
CA LYS A 816 22.05 -9.07 18.40
C LYS A 816 23.09 -8.90 17.29
N PHE A 817 22.85 -7.89 16.44
CA PHE A 817 23.88 -7.36 15.55
C PHE A 817 25.03 -6.67 16.30
N GLU A 818 24.75 -5.83 17.30
CA GLU A 818 25.77 -5.17 18.14
C GLU A 818 26.74 -6.16 18.80
N ASP A 819 26.23 -7.23 19.42
CA ASP A 819 27.04 -8.25 20.08
C ASP A 819 27.98 -8.97 19.08
N LEU A 820 27.54 -9.17 17.83
CA LEU A 820 28.36 -9.68 16.73
C LEU A 820 29.46 -8.69 16.30
N VAL A 821 29.16 -7.39 16.28
CA VAL A 821 30.16 -6.33 16.01
C VAL A 821 31.21 -6.26 17.12
N GLU A 822 30.82 -6.36 18.39
CA GLU A 822 31.77 -6.44 19.51
C GLU A 822 32.62 -7.71 19.48
N CYS A 823 32.07 -8.87 19.11
CA CYS A 823 32.86 -10.09 18.89
C CYS A 823 33.93 -9.91 17.79
N LEU A 824 33.62 -9.16 16.72
CA LEU A 824 34.61 -8.79 15.71
C LEU A 824 35.65 -7.79 16.25
N ARG A 825 35.27 -6.87 17.15
CA ARG A 825 36.18 -5.93 17.85
C ARG A 825 37.13 -6.64 18.81
N GLU A 826 36.65 -7.60 19.60
CA GLU A 826 37.53 -8.47 20.42
C GLU A 826 38.55 -9.23 19.55
N GLY A 827 38.10 -9.71 18.38
CA GLY A 827 38.93 -10.41 17.40
C GLY A 827 39.78 -9.52 16.47
N TYR A 828 39.91 -8.21 16.74
CA TYR A 828 40.40 -7.23 15.76
C TYR A 828 41.71 -7.60 15.06
N GLU A 829 42.74 -8.02 15.81
CA GLU A 829 44.07 -8.30 15.23
C GLU A 829 43.99 -9.29 14.06
N ASP A 830 43.17 -10.34 14.19
CA ASP A 830 43.02 -11.43 13.20
C ASP A 830 42.15 -11.07 11.99
N LEU A 831 41.46 -9.91 11.97
CA LEU A 831 40.57 -9.53 10.86
C LEU A 831 41.34 -9.19 9.58
N GLY A 832 40.75 -9.51 8.42
CA GLY A 832 41.21 -9.01 7.13
C GLY A 832 41.01 -7.51 6.97
N ASN A 833 41.90 -6.85 6.21
CA ASN A 833 41.90 -5.39 6.02
C ASN A 833 40.52 -4.83 5.62
N ASP A 834 39.83 -5.48 4.69
CA ASP A 834 38.54 -4.98 4.17
C ASP A 834 37.43 -5.02 5.23
N CYS A 835 37.49 -5.95 6.18
CA CYS A 835 36.61 -5.98 7.35
C CYS A 835 37.00 -4.88 8.36
N LYS A 836 38.31 -4.65 8.58
CA LYS A 836 38.81 -3.55 9.43
C LYS A 836 38.36 -2.18 8.92
N LEU A 837 38.29 -1.95 7.60
CA LEU A 837 37.76 -0.71 7.01
C LEU A 837 36.35 -0.38 7.52
N LEU A 838 35.47 -1.38 7.56
CA LEU A 838 34.05 -1.20 7.88
C LEU A 838 33.82 -1.02 9.38
N LEU A 839 34.55 -1.77 10.21
CA LEU A 839 34.54 -1.57 11.67
C LEU A 839 35.13 -0.22 12.06
N PHE A 840 36.25 0.19 11.46
CA PHE A 840 36.83 1.52 11.67
C PHE A 840 35.88 2.65 11.24
N GLY A 841 35.02 2.40 10.24
CA GLY A 841 33.90 3.27 9.89
C GLY A 841 32.90 3.50 11.04
N ARG A 842 32.60 2.46 11.82
CA ARG A 842 31.69 2.47 12.98
C ARG A 842 32.35 3.09 14.22
N GLU A 843 33.54 2.59 14.58
CA GLU A 843 34.37 3.08 15.69
C GLU A 843 34.55 4.62 15.66
N LYS A 844 34.76 5.21 14.47
CA LYS A 844 34.86 6.66 14.29
C LYS A 844 33.60 7.42 14.75
N ILE A 845 32.41 6.89 14.47
CA ILE A 845 31.12 7.53 14.79
C ILE A 845 30.93 7.54 16.31
N GLU A 846 31.11 6.38 16.95
CA GLU A 846 31.00 6.16 18.39
C GLU A 846 32.06 6.94 19.20
N ALA A 847 33.29 7.04 18.67
CA ALA A 847 34.34 7.87 19.26
C ALA A 847 34.05 9.37 19.17
N ALA A 848 33.45 9.84 18.07
CA ALA A 848 33.06 11.23 17.86
C ALA A 848 31.80 11.65 18.64
N ASP A 849 30.96 10.68 18.98
CA ASP A 849 29.76 10.86 19.79
C ASP A 849 29.42 9.58 20.55
N ASN A 850 29.81 9.54 21.83
CA ASN A 850 29.62 8.35 22.67
C ASN A 850 28.14 8.02 22.94
N THR A 851 27.18 8.77 22.38
CA THR A 851 25.76 8.43 22.44
C THR A 851 25.27 7.59 21.25
N TYR A 852 26.17 7.17 20.36
CA TYR A 852 25.95 6.12 19.35
C TYR A 852 26.47 4.74 19.82
N ASP A 853 27.28 4.69 20.88
CA ASP A 853 27.84 3.50 21.51
C ASP A 853 26.87 2.98 22.59
N ASP A 854 25.85 2.21 22.19
CA ASP A 854 24.77 1.77 23.10
C ASP A 854 25.31 0.79 24.16
N GLU A 855 26.16 -0.15 23.75
CA GLU A 855 27.00 -1.00 24.61
C GLU A 855 27.68 -0.21 25.76
N LEU A 856 28.39 0.88 25.48
CA LEU A 856 28.98 1.75 26.51
C LEU A 856 27.89 2.43 27.35
N GLN A 857 26.83 2.96 26.73
CA GLN A 857 25.76 3.67 27.46
C GLN A 857 24.97 2.76 28.41
N ASP A 858 24.75 1.48 28.07
CA ASP A 858 24.03 0.52 28.91
C ASP A 858 24.94 -0.16 29.93
N LYS A 859 26.12 -0.68 29.54
CA LYS A 859 27.05 -1.31 30.50
C LYS A 859 27.65 -0.33 31.51
N CYS A 860 27.76 0.96 31.17
CA CYS A 860 28.13 2.02 32.12
C CYS A 860 26.95 2.83 32.70
N LYS A 861 25.69 2.50 32.39
CA LYS A 861 24.48 3.28 32.75
C LYS A 861 24.42 3.69 34.22
N SER A 862 24.75 2.78 35.12
CA SER A 862 24.80 3.01 36.57
C SER A 862 25.91 3.99 36.96
N ASP A 863 27.13 3.77 36.46
CA ASP A 863 28.30 4.56 36.81
C ASP A 863 28.32 5.95 36.16
N ILE A 864 27.78 6.09 34.93
CA ILE A 864 27.54 7.38 34.27
C ILE A 864 26.63 8.25 35.16
N ASN A 865 25.50 7.71 35.63
CA ASN A 865 24.57 8.43 36.51
C ASN A 865 25.15 8.72 37.91
N ARG A 866 26.18 7.97 38.34
CA ARG A 866 26.81 8.09 39.67
C ARG A 866 28.01 9.03 39.72
N PHE A 867 28.84 9.02 38.68
CA PHE A 867 30.14 9.70 38.65
C PHE A 867 30.25 10.80 37.58
N CYS A 868 29.51 10.69 36.47
CA CYS A 868 29.65 11.54 35.29
C CYS A 868 28.33 12.25 34.88
N ASN A 869 27.42 12.44 35.83
CA ASN A 869 26.05 12.92 35.56
C ASN A 869 25.94 14.39 35.11
N ALA A 870 27.00 15.18 35.30
CA ALA A 870 27.08 16.58 34.88
C ALA A 870 27.78 16.78 33.52
N GLU A 871 28.36 15.72 32.96
CA GLU A 871 29.14 15.77 31.72
C GLU A 871 28.26 15.64 30.47
N ASN A 872 28.78 16.09 29.32
CA ASN A 872 28.11 15.86 28.04
C ASN A 872 28.17 14.37 27.67
N LYS A 873 27.01 13.74 27.47
CA LYS A 873 26.90 12.33 27.07
C LYS A 873 27.62 12.01 25.76
N GLU A 874 27.78 12.98 24.85
CA GLU A 874 28.55 12.81 23.60
C GLU A 874 30.05 12.59 23.84
N ARG A 875 30.58 13.00 24.99
CA ARG A 875 32.01 12.90 25.39
C ARG A 875 32.10 12.34 26.81
N ILE A 876 31.48 11.19 27.07
CA ILE A 876 31.41 10.57 28.40
C ILE A 876 32.66 9.74 28.74
N LEU A 877 33.34 9.16 27.74
CA LEU A 877 34.51 8.31 27.93
C LEU A 877 35.66 8.99 28.70
N PRO A 878 36.01 10.28 28.46
CA PRO A 878 37.04 10.98 29.24
C PRO A 878 36.74 11.16 30.74
N CYS A 879 35.47 11.08 31.15
CA CYS A 879 35.10 11.05 32.56
C CYS A 879 35.26 9.65 33.16
N LEU A 880 34.85 8.62 32.43
CA LEU A 880 34.98 7.22 32.84
C LEU A 880 36.44 6.75 32.87
N SER A 881 37.30 7.25 31.95
CA SER A 881 38.74 6.94 31.93
C SER A 881 39.54 7.56 33.07
N ASN A 882 38.95 8.52 33.81
CA ASN A 882 39.65 9.25 34.85
C ASN A 882 40.25 8.31 35.90
N ASN A 883 41.55 8.43 36.17
CA ASN A 883 42.31 7.56 37.08
C ASN A 883 41.73 7.43 38.50
N LYS A 884 40.88 8.36 38.95
CA LYS A 884 40.16 8.31 40.24
C LYS A 884 38.80 7.59 40.16
N ILE A 885 38.21 7.49 38.97
CA ILE A 885 36.87 6.93 38.70
C ILE A 885 36.99 5.51 38.14
N ILE A 886 37.92 5.26 37.20
CA ILE A 886 38.04 3.97 36.47
C ILE A 886 38.19 2.75 37.40
N ARG A 887 38.81 2.92 38.58
CA ARG A 887 38.98 1.87 39.62
C ARG A 887 37.76 1.68 40.53
N LEU A 888 36.71 2.47 40.36
CA LEU A 888 35.46 2.46 41.14
C LEU A 888 34.23 2.06 40.30
N LEU A 889 34.42 1.86 38.99
CA LEU A 889 33.41 1.37 38.05
C LEU A 889 33.00 -0.07 38.35
N GLN A 890 31.82 -0.47 37.88
CA GLN A 890 31.40 -1.86 37.84
C GLN A 890 32.24 -2.64 36.80
N PRO A 891 32.55 -3.94 37.01
CA PRO A 891 33.46 -4.69 36.12
C PRO A 891 33.05 -4.72 34.65
N GLN A 892 31.74 -4.68 34.34
CA GLN A 892 31.23 -4.61 32.96
C GLN A 892 31.53 -3.25 32.32
N CYS A 893 31.29 -2.14 33.02
CA CYS A 893 31.67 -0.81 32.56
C CYS A 893 33.20 -0.68 32.42
N GLN A 894 33.96 -1.18 33.40
CA GLN A 894 35.42 -1.14 33.37
C GLN A 894 36.01 -1.91 32.16
N LYS A 895 35.36 -3.01 31.73
CA LYS A 895 35.73 -3.77 30.52
C LYS A 895 35.60 -2.88 29.27
N ILE A 896 34.39 -2.37 28.98
CA ILE A 896 34.13 -1.55 27.78
C ILE A 896 34.97 -0.27 27.78
N VAL A 897 35.12 0.40 28.94
CA VAL A 897 35.98 1.59 29.06
C VAL A 897 37.44 1.29 28.72
N LYS A 898 37.99 0.13 29.13
CA LYS A 898 39.32 -0.30 28.69
C LYS A 898 39.36 -0.55 27.18
N GLU A 899 38.36 -1.23 26.63
CA GLU A 899 38.33 -1.60 25.20
C GLU A 899 38.26 -0.38 24.30
N ARG A 900 37.36 0.56 24.57
CA ARG A 900 37.31 1.85 23.84
C ARG A 900 38.62 2.63 23.98
N LEU A 901 39.28 2.63 25.14
CA LEU A 901 40.61 3.28 25.29
C LEU A 901 41.70 2.60 24.44
N ILE A 902 41.68 1.27 24.30
CA ILE A 902 42.58 0.56 23.36
C ILE A 902 42.27 0.99 21.93
N GLU A 903 40.99 1.04 21.52
CA GLU A 903 40.59 1.54 20.20
C GLU A 903 41.11 2.96 19.94
N GLN A 904 40.95 3.89 20.91
CA GLN A 904 41.48 5.26 20.84
C GLN A 904 43.00 5.33 20.63
N SER A 905 43.76 4.32 21.10
CA SER A 905 45.22 4.28 20.95
C SER A 905 45.69 3.85 19.55
N ARG A 906 44.84 3.18 18.75
CA ARG A 906 45.17 2.67 17.41
C ARG A 906 45.22 3.76 16.35
N ASP A 907 44.33 4.75 16.43
CA ASP A 907 44.27 5.85 15.46
C ASP A 907 43.78 7.15 16.11
N ILE A 908 44.46 8.26 15.80
CA ILE A 908 44.13 9.58 16.33
C ILE A 908 42.70 10.04 15.98
N ARG A 909 42.09 9.53 14.90
CA ARG A 909 40.68 9.80 14.54
C ARG A 909 39.68 9.17 15.51
N LEU A 910 40.09 8.15 16.25
CA LEU A 910 39.32 7.54 17.34
C LEU A 910 39.54 8.28 18.68
N ASN A 911 40.44 9.27 18.74
CA ASN A 911 40.57 10.20 19.86
C ASN A 911 40.32 11.66 19.41
N PRO A 912 39.05 12.09 19.31
CA PRO A 912 38.70 13.45 18.87
C PRO A 912 39.26 14.55 19.76
N ALA A 913 39.45 14.32 21.06
CA ALA A 913 40.01 15.31 21.98
C ALA A 913 41.48 15.61 21.63
N LEU A 914 42.30 14.56 21.47
CA LEU A 914 43.68 14.68 21.03
C LEU A 914 43.77 15.30 19.62
N LEU A 915 42.92 14.89 18.68
CA LEU A 915 42.91 15.43 17.32
C LEU A 915 42.43 16.89 17.24
N GLU A 916 41.51 17.30 18.10
CA GLU A 916 41.07 18.69 18.25
C GLU A 916 42.20 19.55 18.86
N ALA A 917 42.82 19.09 19.95
CA ALA A 917 43.86 19.80 20.68
C ALA A 917 45.19 19.93 19.91
N CYS A 918 45.62 18.89 19.18
CA CYS A 918 46.89 18.83 18.46
C CYS A 918 46.84 19.18 16.97
N ARG A 919 45.67 19.60 16.43
CA ARG A 919 45.48 19.79 14.98
C ARG A 919 46.55 20.66 14.30
N ASN A 920 46.80 21.84 14.85
CA ASN A 920 47.75 22.80 14.30
C ASN A 920 49.21 22.32 14.45
N ASP A 921 49.50 21.67 15.58
CA ASP A 921 50.83 21.13 15.86
C ASP A 921 51.17 19.93 14.96
N ALA A 922 50.17 19.08 14.67
CA ALA A 922 50.30 17.99 13.71
C ALA A 922 50.57 18.49 12.28
N GLU A 923 49.91 19.57 11.86
CA GLU A 923 50.14 20.19 10.55
C GLU A 923 51.56 20.79 10.42
N VAL A 924 52.08 21.39 11.50
CA VAL A 924 53.41 22.03 11.51
C VAL A 924 54.55 21.03 11.70
N TYR A 925 54.45 20.12 12.66
CA TYR A 925 55.55 19.25 13.10
C TYR A 925 55.49 17.82 12.53
N CYS A 926 54.31 17.37 12.08
CA CYS A 926 54.11 16.04 11.48
C CYS A 926 53.46 16.11 10.07
N PRO A 927 53.85 17.04 9.19
CA PRO A 927 53.08 17.41 8.00
C PRO A 927 52.80 16.26 7.04
N ASP A 928 53.74 15.33 6.85
CA ASP A 928 53.56 14.21 5.90
C ASP A 928 52.64 13.12 6.44
N HIS A 929 52.53 12.97 7.76
CA HIS A 929 51.56 12.08 8.40
C HIS A 929 50.19 12.74 8.52
N TYR A 930 50.14 14.04 8.82
CA TYR A 930 48.89 14.82 8.88
C TYR A 930 48.16 14.88 7.52
N LYS A 931 48.88 14.94 6.40
CA LYS A 931 48.30 14.85 5.04
C LYS A 931 47.52 13.55 4.81
N LEU A 932 47.93 12.43 5.41
CA LEU A 932 47.27 11.13 5.22
C LEU A 932 45.86 11.08 5.82
N LEU A 933 45.58 11.86 6.88
CA LEU A 933 44.24 11.97 7.47
C LEU A 933 43.20 12.50 6.47
N ASN A 934 43.63 13.35 5.54
CA ASN A 934 42.78 14.09 4.60
C ASN A 934 42.82 13.54 3.16
N ASP A 935 43.52 12.41 2.93
CA ASP A 935 43.52 11.72 1.63
C ASP A 935 42.34 10.73 1.58
N PRO A 936 41.41 10.85 0.59
CA PRO A 936 40.24 9.98 0.48
C PRO A 936 40.55 8.48 0.36
N ARG A 937 41.80 8.10 0.05
CA ARG A 937 42.23 6.68 0.02
C ARG A 937 42.51 6.11 1.40
N TYR A 938 42.77 6.96 2.39
CA TYR A 938 43.11 6.56 3.76
C TYR A 938 42.06 7.00 4.80
N SER A 939 41.00 7.72 4.41
CA SER A 939 39.90 8.15 5.32
C SER A 939 39.17 7.00 6.03
N GLN A 940 39.22 5.78 5.46
CA GLN A 940 38.68 4.55 6.04
C GLN A 940 39.77 3.53 6.46
N GLN A 941 41.06 3.77 6.16
CA GLN A 941 42.16 2.88 6.58
C GLN A 941 42.76 3.35 7.91
N GLU A 942 42.90 2.44 8.87
CA GLU A 942 43.65 2.67 10.11
C GLU A 942 45.11 3.06 9.82
N LEU A 943 45.62 4.12 10.47
CA LEU A 943 46.97 4.64 10.27
C LEU A 943 47.96 4.25 11.39
N GLN A 944 47.68 3.14 12.11
CA GLN A 944 48.59 2.46 13.05
C GLN A 944 49.34 3.39 14.01
N SER A 945 48.63 4.34 14.60
CA SER A 945 49.11 5.34 15.56
C SER A 945 50.29 6.22 15.09
N ILE A 946 50.63 6.22 13.80
CA ILE A 946 51.84 6.89 13.26
C ILE A 946 51.88 8.39 13.62
N LEU A 947 50.76 9.10 13.53
CA LEU A 947 50.71 10.51 13.88
C LEU A 947 50.81 10.75 15.40
N VAL A 948 50.28 9.85 16.23
CA VAL A 948 50.42 9.92 17.70
C VAL A 948 51.88 9.70 18.09
N THR A 949 52.56 8.75 17.47
CA THR A 949 54.01 8.53 17.65
C THR A 949 54.81 9.79 17.30
N CYS A 950 54.59 10.39 16.12
CA CYS A 950 55.25 11.63 15.73
C CYS A 950 54.96 12.80 16.68
N LEU A 951 53.74 12.92 17.20
CA LEU A 951 53.40 13.94 18.20
C LEU A 951 54.11 13.71 19.55
N ARG A 952 54.26 12.45 19.99
CA ARG A 952 55.01 12.09 21.21
C ARG A 952 56.52 12.31 21.07
N GLU A 953 57.11 12.01 19.91
CA GLU A 953 58.49 12.36 19.60
C GLU A 953 58.72 13.88 19.67
N ASN A 954 57.78 14.67 19.13
CA ASN A 954 57.84 16.14 19.20
C ASN A 954 57.55 16.69 20.61
N TYR A 955 56.77 16.01 21.45
CA TYR A 955 56.54 16.40 22.85
C TYR A 955 57.83 16.39 23.69
N VAL A 956 58.72 15.44 23.40
CA VAL A 956 60.07 15.31 24.00
C VAL A 956 61.07 16.33 23.42
N SER A 957 60.84 16.82 22.20
CA SER A 957 61.79 17.66 21.47
C SER A 957 61.87 19.09 22.03
N LYS A 958 63.08 19.52 22.41
CA LYS A 958 63.37 20.94 22.74
C LYS A 958 63.15 21.91 21.56
N VAL A 959 63.07 21.40 20.33
CA VAL A 959 62.93 22.21 19.10
C VAL A 959 61.47 22.41 18.70
N ALA A 960 60.59 21.48 19.08
CA ALA A 960 59.15 21.63 18.86
C ALA A 960 58.51 22.38 20.03
N HIS A 961 57.59 23.28 19.72
CA HIS A 961 56.87 24.09 20.70
C HIS A 961 55.36 23.85 20.54
N LEU A 962 54.98 22.59 20.79
CA LEU A 962 53.58 22.16 20.82
C LEU A 962 52.74 23.08 21.70
N THR A 963 51.51 23.37 21.28
CA THR A 963 50.54 24.16 22.05
C THR A 963 50.26 23.53 23.42
N GLY A 964 49.88 24.36 24.41
CA GLY A 964 49.55 23.88 25.76
C GLY A 964 48.48 22.78 25.75
N SER A 965 47.38 23.00 25.03
CA SER A 965 46.31 22.01 24.85
C SER A 965 46.80 20.68 24.26
N CYS A 966 47.70 20.73 23.25
CA CYS A 966 48.28 19.53 22.68
C CYS A 966 49.24 18.82 23.66
N LYS A 967 50.06 19.58 24.39
CA LYS A 967 50.92 19.04 25.46
C LYS A 967 50.09 18.38 26.57
N ASP A 968 48.96 18.96 26.96
CA ASP A 968 48.10 18.44 28.03
C ASP A 968 47.49 17.08 27.62
N GLU A 969 46.91 16.95 26.42
CA GLU A 969 46.34 15.68 25.93
C GLU A 969 47.42 14.62 25.63
N ILE A 970 48.60 15.00 25.13
CA ILE A 970 49.73 14.05 24.99
C ILE A 970 50.22 13.58 26.36
N SER A 971 50.33 14.48 27.33
CA SER A 971 50.69 14.13 28.72
C SER A 971 49.68 13.16 29.33
N LYS A 972 48.38 13.39 29.07
CA LYS A 972 47.29 12.51 29.48
C LYS A 972 47.42 11.12 28.86
N LEU A 973 47.63 11.01 27.54
CA LEU A 973 47.78 9.74 26.83
C LEU A 973 49.01 8.95 27.33
N ILE A 974 50.14 9.63 27.54
CA ILE A 974 51.35 9.01 28.12
C ILE A 974 51.03 8.47 29.53
N LEU A 975 50.36 9.27 30.37
CA LEU A 975 49.97 8.88 31.74
C LEU A 975 48.94 7.73 31.76
N GLU A 976 47.96 7.71 30.87
CA GLU A 976 46.99 6.62 30.73
C GLU A 976 47.74 5.29 30.40
N SER A 977 48.79 5.34 29.55
CA SER A 977 49.63 4.17 29.23
C SER A 977 50.57 3.67 30.33
N GLU A 978 50.76 4.40 31.44
CA GLU A 978 51.50 3.89 32.61
C GLU A 978 50.67 2.86 33.41
N PHE A 979 49.34 2.94 33.33
CA PHE A 979 48.40 2.05 34.03
C PHE A 979 48.11 0.78 33.25
N ASP A 980 47.93 0.88 31.92
CA ASP A 980 47.78 -0.27 31.04
C ASP A 980 48.66 -0.12 29.80
N ILE A 981 49.55 -1.10 29.62
CA ILE A 981 50.52 -1.14 28.53
C ILE A 981 49.87 -1.38 27.16
N GLU A 982 48.65 -1.92 27.11
CA GLU A 982 47.90 -2.13 25.87
C GLU A 982 47.44 -0.79 25.23
N LEU A 983 47.48 0.31 25.98
CA LEU A 983 47.27 1.69 25.49
C LEU A 983 48.52 2.30 24.81
N ASP A 984 49.62 1.56 24.73
CA ASP A 984 50.78 1.90 23.89
C ASP A 984 51.04 0.74 22.90
N PRO A 985 50.33 0.71 21.76
CA PRO A 985 50.43 -0.40 20.81
C PRO A 985 51.85 -0.69 20.29
N PRO A 986 52.72 0.31 19.99
CA PRO A 986 54.12 0.04 19.64
C PRO A 986 54.88 -0.73 20.73
N LEU A 987 54.82 -0.26 21.98
CA LEU A 987 55.47 -0.88 23.13
C LEU A 987 54.92 -2.27 23.43
N TYR A 988 53.60 -2.43 23.48
CA TYR A 988 52.97 -3.72 23.72
C TYR A 988 53.33 -4.74 22.65
N LYS A 989 53.27 -4.36 21.37
CA LYS A 989 53.61 -5.22 20.22
C LYS A 989 55.09 -5.62 20.21
N ALA A 990 55.99 -4.75 20.66
CA ALA A 990 57.40 -5.07 20.85
C ALA A 990 57.64 -6.00 22.06
N CYS A 991 56.98 -5.74 23.19
CA CYS A 991 57.24 -6.43 24.46
C CYS A 991 56.34 -7.64 24.75
N LYS A 992 55.35 -7.99 23.93
CA LYS A 992 54.36 -9.08 24.16
C LYS A 992 55.00 -10.41 24.58
N HIS A 993 56.13 -10.78 23.98
CA HIS A 993 56.88 -12.01 24.31
C HIS A 993 57.77 -11.91 25.56
N VAL A 994 58.06 -10.70 26.05
CA VAL A 994 58.79 -10.45 27.31
C VAL A 994 57.79 -10.46 28.47
N ILE A 995 56.71 -9.68 28.34
CA ILE A 995 55.62 -9.58 29.34
C ILE A 995 55.10 -10.96 29.74
N SER A 996 54.78 -11.80 28.75
CA SER A 996 54.25 -13.17 28.95
C SER A 996 55.24 -14.19 29.52
N ARG A 997 56.53 -13.85 29.62
CA ARG A 997 57.59 -14.73 30.17
C ARG A 997 58.15 -14.24 31.51
N HIS A 998 58.18 -12.93 31.72
CA HIS A 998 58.83 -12.28 32.86
C HIS A 998 57.77 -11.70 33.82
N CYS A 999 56.99 -10.72 33.35
CA CYS A 999 56.09 -9.94 34.20
C CYS A 999 54.79 -10.66 34.59
N ALA A 1000 54.39 -11.73 33.89
CA ALA A 1000 53.14 -12.44 34.14
C ALA A 1000 52.99 -13.05 35.56
N GLY A 1001 54.09 -13.28 36.29
CA GLY A 1001 54.05 -13.81 37.66
C GLY A 1001 53.88 -12.72 38.73
N ASP A 1002 54.69 -11.67 38.68
CA ASP A 1002 54.79 -10.64 39.74
C ASP A 1002 53.50 -9.85 40.00
N ILE A 1003 52.60 -9.78 39.02
CA ILE A 1003 51.35 -9.01 39.06
C ILE A 1003 50.31 -9.66 40.00
N LEU A 1004 50.39 -10.98 40.22
CA LEU A 1004 49.38 -11.73 40.98
C LEU A 1004 49.55 -11.69 42.51
N GLU A 1005 50.72 -11.31 43.03
CA GLU A 1005 51.02 -11.41 44.48
C GLU A 1005 50.88 -10.09 45.26
N LYS A 1006 50.85 -8.92 44.59
CA LYS A 1006 51.11 -7.62 45.22
C LYS A 1006 49.88 -6.72 45.31
N ASN A 1007 49.00 -7.04 46.26
CA ASN A 1007 47.76 -6.32 46.58
C ASN A 1007 47.95 -4.78 46.69
N GLY A 1008 47.52 -4.04 45.67
CA GLY A 1008 47.14 -2.62 45.79
C GLY A 1008 48.26 -1.56 45.71
N LYS A 1009 49.43 -1.88 45.15
CA LYS A 1009 50.46 -0.89 44.79
C LYS A 1009 50.44 -0.56 43.29
N PHE A 1010 51.10 0.54 42.89
CA PHE A 1010 51.28 0.96 41.49
C PHE A 1010 52.36 0.12 40.75
N ASP A 1011 52.50 -1.17 41.08
CA ASP A 1011 53.48 -2.07 40.47
C ASP A 1011 52.91 -2.61 39.13
N THR A 1012 52.90 -1.78 38.07
CA THR A 1012 52.29 -2.11 36.77
C THR A 1012 53.21 -2.96 35.88
N VAL A 1013 52.68 -3.49 34.77
CA VAL A 1013 53.46 -4.22 33.75
C VAL A 1013 54.67 -3.40 33.29
N LEU A 1014 54.50 -2.10 33.13
CA LEU A 1014 55.55 -1.20 32.68
C LEU A 1014 56.63 -0.98 33.76
N GLU A 1015 56.30 -0.98 35.04
CA GLU A 1015 57.31 -0.95 36.11
C GLU A 1015 58.12 -2.25 36.19
N CYS A 1016 57.48 -3.41 35.96
CA CYS A 1016 58.21 -4.66 35.78
C CYS A 1016 59.19 -4.58 34.59
N LEU A 1017 58.73 -4.11 33.42
CA LEU A 1017 59.60 -3.96 32.24
C LEU A 1017 60.75 -2.95 32.47
N LYS A 1018 60.49 -1.82 33.15
CA LYS A 1018 61.54 -0.86 33.56
C LYS A 1018 62.58 -1.52 34.48
N ALA A 1019 62.16 -2.41 35.40
CA ALA A 1019 63.06 -3.14 36.31
C ALA A 1019 63.88 -4.25 35.60
N ASP A 1020 63.26 -5.00 34.69
CA ASP A 1020 63.93 -6.03 33.88
C ASP A 1020 64.89 -5.41 32.83
N PHE A 1021 64.57 -4.23 32.31
CA PHE A 1021 65.49 -3.41 31.50
C PHE A 1021 66.66 -2.91 32.35
N TYR A 1022 66.40 -2.26 33.50
CA TYR A 1022 67.42 -1.78 34.45
C TYR A 1022 68.41 -2.89 34.91
N SER A 1023 67.97 -4.14 34.94
CA SER A 1023 68.78 -5.29 35.37
C SER A 1023 69.44 -6.06 34.20
N GLY A 1024 69.27 -5.61 32.95
CA GLY A 1024 69.88 -6.22 31.77
C GLY A 1024 69.27 -7.59 31.38
N VAL A 1025 68.03 -7.85 31.82
CA VAL A 1025 67.33 -9.12 31.58
C VAL A 1025 66.68 -9.14 30.20
N ILE A 1026 66.19 -7.99 29.72
CA ILE A 1026 65.53 -7.86 28.41
C ILE A 1026 66.57 -7.83 27.28
N LYS A 1027 66.59 -8.91 26.49
CA LYS A 1027 67.49 -9.08 25.33
C LYS A 1027 66.84 -8.82 23.98
N ASP A 1028 65.55 -8.50 23.96
CA ASP A 1028 64.85 -8.11 22.74
C ASP A 1028 65.08 -6.62 22.47
N GLN A 1029 65.89 -6.32 21.44
CA GLN A 1029 66.28 -4.94 21.12
C GLN A 1029 65.11 -4.04 20.73
N LYS A 1030 63.97 -4.59 20.26
CA LYS A 1030 62.77 -3.80 19.97
C LYS A 1030 62.03 -3.44 21.25
N CYS A 1031 61.80 -4.41 22.12
CA CYS A 1031 61.19 -4.14 23.43
C CYS A 1031 62.04 -3.16 24.25
N SER A 1032 63.36 -3.35 24.29
CA SER A 1032 64.30 -2.45 24.97
C SER A 1032 64.31 -1.03 24.37
N ALA A 1033 64.20 -0.87 23.05
CA ALA A 1033 64.09 0.45 22.41
C ALA A 1033 62.76 1.17 22.77
N GLU A 1034 61.64 0.46 22.80
CA GLU A 1034 60.35 1.05 23.21
C GLU A 1034 60.33 1.41 24.72
N ILE A 1035 60.97 0.61 25.57
CA ILE A 1035 61.16 0.95 26.99
C ILE A 1035 62.05 2.19 27.14
N ALA A 1036 63.11 2.33 26.33
CA ALA A 1036 63.93 3.54 26.29
C ALA A 1036 63.11 4.77 25.82
N ARG A 1037 62.24 4.64 24.81
CA ARG A 1037 61.31 5.71 24.40
C ARG A 1037 60.39 6.14 25.54
N ARG A 1038 59.74 5.20 26.24
CA ARG A 1038 58.88 5.53 27.40
C ARG A 1038 59.66 6.20 28.53
N THR A 1039 60.87 5.71 28.79
CA THR A 1039 61.82 6.28 29.76
C THR A 1039 62.24 7.72 29.40
N GLN A 1040 62.30 8.03 28.10
CA GLN A 1040 62.56 9.38 27.59
C GLN A 1040 61.32 10.30 27.65
N GLU A 1041 60.12 9.79 27.39
CA GLU A 1041 58.88 10.55 27.58
C GLU A 1041 58.65 10.90 29.06
N SER A 1042 58.89 9.95 29.97
CA SER A 1042 58.66 10.14 31.41
C SER A 1042 59.70 11.05 32.10
N ILE A 1043 60.78 11.46 31.42
CA ILE A 1043 61.72 12.47 31.95
C ILE A 1043 61.23 13.91 31.70
N VAL A 1044 60.26 14.12 30.81
CA VAL A 1044 59.78 15.47 30.43
C VAL A 1044 58.99 16.12 31.56
N ASP A 1045 58.20 15.35 32.30
CA ASP A 1045 57.56 15.82 33.52
C ASP A 1045 57.39 14.69 34.55
N ILE A 1046 57.60 14.99 35.83
CA ILE A 1046 57.51 14.00 36.90
C ILE A 1046 56.10 13.42 37.07
N ASN A 1047 55.07 14.16 36.64
CA ASN A 1047 53.69 13.69 36.63
C ASN A 1047 53.44 12.50 35.68
N LEU A 1048 54.33 12.28 34.70
CA LEU A 1048 54.31 11.12 33.79
C LEU A 1048 54.94 9.86 34.39
N ASP A 1049 55.47 9.94 35.61
CA ASP A 1049 55.98 8.81 36.38
C ASP A 1049 55.26 8.76 37.74
N PRO A 1050 54.07 8.12 37.81
CA PRO A 1050 53.26 8.09 39.04
C PRO A 1050 53.99 7.54 40.26
N VAL A 1051 54.92 6.60 40.05
CA VAL A 1051 55.69 5.94 41.12
C VAL A 1051 56.79 6.86 41.66
N LEU A 1052 57.49 7.59 40.78
CA LEU A 1052 58.44 8.61 41.21
C LEU A 1052 57.72 9.81 41.85
N HIS A 1053 56.59 10.24 41.28
CA HIS A 1053 55.78 11.32 41.85
C HIS A 1053 55.26 10.96 43.25
N GLU A 1054 54.63 9.81 43.45
CA GLU A 1054 54.13 9.39 44.78
C GLU A 1054 55.26 9.30 45.81
N ALA A 1055 56.42 8.77 45.42
CA ALA A 1055 57.60 8.69 46.28
C ALA A 1055 58.15 10.09 46.65
N CYS A 1056 58.08 11.07 45.74
CA CYS A 1056 58.71 12.39 45.88
C CYS A 1056 57.76 13.55 46.24
N ASP A 1057 56.43 13.39 46.21
CA ASP A 1057 55.42 14.44 46.45
C ASP A 1057 55.76 15.37 47.65
N ARG A 1058 56.14 14.77 48.78
CA ARG A 1058 56.48 15.51 50.01
C ARG A 1058 57.75 16.35 49.91
N ASP A 1059 58.69 15.92 49.08
CA ASP A 1059 59.95 16.61 48.83
C ASP A 1059 59.79 17.66 47.72
N ILE A 1060 58.97 17.40 46.69
CA ILE A 1060 58.54 18.37 45.67
C ILE A 1060 57.88 19.57 46.35
N ASN A 1061 56.84 19.33 47.15
CA ASN A 1061 56.11 20.37 47.90
C ASN A 1061 56.97 21.16 48.91
N ARG A 1062 58.16 20.66 49.24
CA ARG A 1062 59.06 21.25 50.25
C ARG A 1062 60.27 21.97 49.66
N TYR A 1063 60.80 21.50 48.54
CA TYR A 1063 62.05 21.96 47.95
C TYR A 1063 61.91 22.51 46.51
N CYS A 1064 60.91 22.02 45.75
CA CYS A 1064 60.68 22.38 44.35
C CYS A 1064 59.30 23.04 44.11
N LYS A 1065 58.69 23.59 45.17
CA LYS A 1065 57.31 24.10 45.15
C LYS A 1065 57.07 25.21 44.14
N ASP A 1066 58.06 26.10 43.96
CA ASP A 1066 57.97 27.24 43.05
C ASP A 1066 58.49 26.89 41.64
N THR A 1067 58.83 25.62 41.38
CA THR A 1067 59.29 25.10 40.10
C THR A 1067 58.09 24.66 39.24
N PRO A 1068 57.84 25.26 38.06
CA PRO A 1068 56.73 24.84 37.21
C PRO A 1068 57.01 23.46 36.56
N PRO A 1069 55.99 22.58 36.45
CA PRO A 1069 56.12 21.26 35.83
C PRO A 1069 56.46 21.33 34.32
N GLY A 1070 56.86 20.19 33.77
CA GLY A 1070 57.36 20.09 32.40
C GLY A 1070 58.83 20.50 32.23
N ASP A 1071 59.35 20.28 31.02
CA ASP A 1071 60.75 20.50 30.60
C ASP A 1071 61.80 19.97 31.61
N SER A 1072 61.51 18.81 32.23
CA SER A 1072 62.31 18.12 33.27
C SER A 1072 62.58 18.93 34.56
N ARG A 1073 62.01 20.13 34.73
CA ARG A 1073 62.46 21.11 35.73
C ARG A 1073 62.36 20.60 37.18
N ILE A 1074 61.27 19.91 37.53
CA ILE A 1074 61.09 19.36 38.88
C ILE A 1074 62.06 18.19 39.14
N ILE A 1075 62.32 17.35 38.13
CA ILE A 1075 63.29 16.24 38.24
C ILE A 1075 64.71 16.79 38.48
N THR A 1076 65.12 17.81 37.73
CA THR A 1076 66.41 18.49 37.95
C THR A 1076 66.50 19.09 39.34
N CYS A 1077 65.46 19.82 39.80
CA CYS A 1077 65.41 20.37 41.15
C CYS A 1077 65.53 19.30 42.26
N LEU A 1078 64.89 18.13 42.10
CA LEU A 1078 65.03 17.02 43.05
C LEU A 1078 66.44 16.41 43.05
N LEU A 1079 67.17 16.45 41.94
CA LEU A 1079 68.55 15.98 41.84
C LEU A 1079 69.54 16.98 42.46
N ASP A 1080 69.38 18.27 42.18
CA ASP A 1080 70.13 19.34 42.86
C ASP A 1080 69.94 19.26 44.39
N ALA A 1081 68.72 18.94 44.82
CA ALA A 1081 68.36 18.73 46.22
C ALA A 1081 68.89 17.40 46.80
N LEU A 1082 69.12 16.37 45.98
CA LEU A 1082 69.73 15.10 46.39
C LEU A 1082 71.24 15.24 46.61
N GLU A 1083 71.90 16.05 45.77
CA GLU A 1083 73.35 16.24 45.79
C GLU A 1083 73.77 17.35 46.79
N THR A 1084 72.87 18.26 47.16
CA THR A 1084 73.10 19.30 48.18
C THR A 1084 73.19 18.73 49.62
N PRO A 1085 74.36 18.71 50.30
CA PRO A 1085 74.55 17.98 51.57
C PRO A 1085 73.79 18.54 52.79
N ARG A 1086 73.10 19.69 52.64
CA ARG A 1086 72.28 20.33 53.68
C ARG A 1086 70.80 19.96 53.58
N ILE A 1087 70.37 19.42 52.45
CA ILE A 1087 68.98 19.02 52.20
C ILE A 1087 68.82 17.55 52.60
N LYS A 1088 67.61 17.17 53.02
CA LYS A 1088 67.26 15.80 53.38
C LYS A 1088 65.94 15.42 52.71
N ILE A 1089 66.06 14.94 51.49
CA ILE A 1089 65.01 14.20 50.78
C ILE A 1089 64.64 12.94 51.57
N SER A 1090 63.39 12.49 51.47
CA SER A 1090 62.91 11.24 52.07
C SER A 1090 63.63 10.00 51.50
N ASN A 1091 63.63 8.89 52.26
CA ASN A 1091 64.29 7.65 51.82
C ASN A 1091 63.61 7.06 50.57
N ASP A 1092 62.28 7.15 50.47
CA ASP A 1092 61.50 6.60 49.37
C ASP A 1092 61.77 7.38 48.08
N CYS A 1093 61.65 8.72 48.11
CA CYS A 1093 62.03 9.59 46.99
C CYS A 1093 63.50 9.36 46.59
N LYS A 1094 64.42 9.33 47.56
CA LYS A 1094 65.84 9.08 47.29
C LYS A 1094 66.08 7.74 46.60
N THR A 1095 65.40 6.68 47.04
CA THR A 1095 65.57 5.33 46.46
C THR A 1095 65.04 5.31 45.02
N LYS A 1096 63.81 5.80 44.78
CA LYS A 1096 63.22 5.84 43.44
C LYS A 1096 63.96 6.79 42.49
N LEU A 1097 64.41 7.95 42.94
CA LEU A 1097 65.18 8.88 42.12
C LEU A 1097 66.56 8.31 41.73
N ILE A 1098 67.17 7.46 42.57
CA ILE A 1098 68.42 6.74 42.22
C ILE A 1098 68.15 5.59 41.24
N GLU A 1099 67.07 4.81 41.44
CA GLU A 1099 66.63 3.78 40.47
C GLU A 1099 66.42 4.40 39.08
N ARG A 1100 65.71 5.53 39.00
CA ARG A 1100 65.49 6.26 37.75
C ARG A 1100 66.78 6.91 37.20
N LYS A 1101 67.66 7.48 38.05
CA LYS A 1101 68.97 8.03 37.60
C LYS A 1101 69.79 7.00 36.81
N LYS A 1102 69.82 5.73 37.23
CA LYS A 1102 70.45 4.64 36.46
C LYS A 1102 69.62 4.19 35.25
N LEU A 1103 68.29 4.15 35.34
CA LEU A 1103 67.41 3.80 34.21
C LEU A 1103 67.63 4.75 33.02
N TRP A 1104 67.69 6.05 33.26
CA TRP A 1104 67.96 7.07 32.25
C TRP A 1104 69.38 6.95 31.67
N SER A 1105 70.38 6.65 32.49
CA SER A 1105 71.77 6.39 32.04
C SER A 1105 71.84 5.27 31.01
N MET A 1106 71.27 4.09 31.31
CA MET A 1106 71.25 2.96 30.37
C MET A 1106 70.51 3.28 29.06
N ALA A 1107 69.39 4.00 29.12
CA ALA A 1107 68.66 4.42 27.93
C ALA A 1107 69.46 5.40 27.04
N HIS A 1108 70.29 6.25 27.65
CA HIS A 1108 71.20 7.15 26.93
C HIS A 1108 72.38 6.40 26.31
N GLU A 1109 73.07 5.57 27.10
CA GLU A 1109 74.25 4.81 26.68
C GLU A 1109 73.93 3.81 25.54
N GLU A 1110 72.87 3.01 25.67
CA GLU A 1110 72.53 1.97 24.70
C GLU A 1110 71.67 2.47 23.52
N TYR A 1111 70.74 3.41 23.76
CA TYR A 1111 69.72 3.81 22.78
C TYR A 1111 69.77 5.30 22.37
N LYS A 1112 70.73 6.07 22.90
CA LYS A 1112 70.94 7.51 22.58
C LYS A 1112 69.75 8.41 22.92
N MET A 1113 69.03 8.06 23.99
CA MET A 1113 68.02 8.93 24.61
C MET A 1113 68.60 10.32 24.90
N VAL A 1114 67.85 11.39 24.59
CA VAL A 1114 68.24 12.76 24.93
C VAL A 1114 67.92 13.04 26.41
N ILE A 1115 68.89 13.58 27.13
CA ILE A 1115 68.81 13.97 28.54
C ILE A 1115 69.00 15.51 28.66
N PRO A 1116 68.50 16.21 29.70
CA PRO A 1116 68.76 17.63 29.89
C PRO A 1116 70.25 17.98 30.03
N GLU A 1117 70.68 19.14 29.52
CA GLU A 1117 72.10 19.51 29.39
C GLU A 1117 72.86 19.60 30.74
N THR A 1118 72.14 19.83 31.85
CA THR A 1118 72.71 19.78 33.21
C THR A 1118 73.17 18.38 33.64
N TRP A 1119 72.92 17.35 32.83
CA TRP A 1119 73.34 15.97 33.07
C TRP A 1119 74.57 15.55 32.26
N ASP A 1120 74.84 16.16 31.10
CA ASP A 1120 76.03 15.84 30.30
C ASP A 1120 77.29 16.09 31.14
N ASP A 1121 77.35 17.26 31.80
CA ASP A 1121 78.38 17.64 32.78
C ASP A 1121 78.51 16.68 34.00
N LEU A 1122 77.51 15.80 34.24
CA LEU A 1122 77.50 14.82 35.34
C LEU A 1122 77.81 13.39 34.89
N LEU A 1123 77.43 12.99 33.67
CA LEU A 1123 77.67 11.64 33.14
C LEU A 1123 79.16 11.41 32.83
N ASP A 1124 79.82 12.42 32.24
CA ASP A 1124 81.28 12.43 31.96
C ASP A 1124 82.14 12.16 33.22
N ILE A 1125 81.61 12.48 34.41
CA ILE A 1125 82.31 12.27 35.69
C ILE A 1125 82.24 10.80 36.15
N VAL A 1126 81.14 10.09 35.88
CA VAL A 1126 80.95 8.71 36.36
C VAL A 1126 81.80 7.72 35.56
N ASP A 1127 81.79 7.84 34.23
CA ASP A 1127 82.52 6.92 33.34
C ASP A 1127 84.06 7.07 33.48
N SER A 1128 84.51 8.24 33.95
CA SER A 1128 85.94 8.55 34.18
C SER A 1128 86.68 7.63 35.18
N LEU A 1129 85.96 6.79 35.95
CA LEU A 1129 86.54 6.06 37.08
C LEU A 1129 86.69 4.53 36.90
N GLN A 1130 85.81 3.84 36.16
CA GLN A 1130 85.71 2.37 36.28
C GLN A 1130 86.32 1.52 35.15
N ASP A 1131 86.22 1.86 33.86
CA ASP A 1131 86.82 1.02 32.80
C ASP A 1131 87.66 1.81 31.77
N HIS A 1132 88.98 1.60 31.79
CA HIS A 1132 89.89 2.11 30.76
C HIS A 1132 91.09 1.16 30.57
N PRO A 1133 91.24 0.47 29.42
CA PRO A 1133 92.06 -0.75 29.29
C PRO A 1133 93.60 -0.58 29.34
N HIS A 1134 94.13 0.62 29.61
CA HIS A 1134 95.57 0.90 29.60
C HIS A 1134 96.12 1.61 30.85
N LYS A 1135 95.39 1.57 31.98
CA LYS A 1135 95.75 2.21 33.27
C LYS A 1135 97.21 1.94 33.72
N ASN A 1136 97.70 0.70 33.57
CA ASN A 1136 99.09 0.33 33.92
C ASN A 1136 100.17 0.88 32.95
N SER A 1137 99.83 1.10 31.67
CA SER A 1137 100.79 1.57 30.65
C SER A 1137 101.07 3.06 30.79
N ILE A 1138 100.01 3.86 30.94
CA ILE A 1138 100.13 5.33 31.05
C ILE A 1138 100.80 5.71 32.38
N LEU A 1139 100.46 5.06 33.50
CA LEU A 1139 101.11 5.31 34.79
C LEU A 1139 102.59 4.90 34.82
N THR A 1140 102.97 3.82 34.13
CA THR A 1140 104.41 3.46 34.02
C THR A 1140 105.16 4.42 33.09
N PHE A 1141 104.58 4.86 31.98
CA PHE A 1141 105.18 5.90 31.13
C PHE A 1141 105.36 7.23 31.88
N PHE A 1142 104.35 7.70 32.61
CA PHE A 1142 104.47 8.92 33.44
C PHE A 1142 105.50 8.74 34.56
N GLY A 1143 105.53 7.58 35.23
CA GLY A 1143 106.52 7.27 36.25
C GLY A 1143 107.95 7.29 35.70
N ILE A 1144 108.19 6.64 34.56
CA ILE A 1144 109.50 6.62 33.87
C ILE A 1144 109.88 8.02 33.40
N PHE A 1145 108.95 8.80 32.87
CA PHE A 1145 109.18 10.19 32.43
C PHE A 1145 109.55 11.11 33.60
N ILE A 1146 108.85 11.00 34.75
CA ILE A 1146 109.17 11.73 35.97
C ILE A 1146 110.54 11.32 36.53
N VAL A 1147 110.87 10.02 36.51
CA VAL A 1147 112.20 9.52 36.93
C VAL A 1147 113.30 10.01 36.00
N LEU A 1148 113.08 10.06 34.68
CA LEU A 1148 114.03 10.65 33.73
C LEU A 1148 114.24 12.15 33.97
N ILE A 1149 113.17 12.90 34.23
CA ILE A 1149 113.25 14.32 34.60
C ILE A 1149 114.02 14.50 35.92
N LEU A 1150 113.82 13.63 36.91
CA LEU A 1150 114.56 13.65 38.18
C LEU A 1150 116.05 13.34 37.98
N ILE A 1151 116.40 12.36 37.15
CA ILE A 1151 117.80 12.02 36.83
C ILE A 1151 118.49 13.17 36.08
N ILE A 1152 117.83 13.74 35.07
CA ILE A 1152 118.35 14.89 34.31
C ILE A 1152 118.48 16.12 35.22
N GLY A 1153 117.50 16.37 36.10
CA GLY A 1153 117.52 17.45 37.09
C GLY A 1153 118.68 17.32 38.09
N CYS A 1154 118.92 16.12 38.62
CA CYS A 1154 120.05 15.82 39.51
C CYS A 1154 121.41 15.98 38.80
N CYS A 1155 121.52 15.59 37.53
CA CYS A 1155 122.76 15.70 36.76
C CYS A 1155 123.07 17.13 36.26
N CYS A 1156 122.04 17.92 35.95
CA CYS A 1156 122.21 19.27 35.39
C CYS A 1156 122.06 20.42 36.42
N GLY A 1157 121.72 20.13 37.69
CA GLY A 1157 121.48 21.10 38.76
C GLY A 1157 122.67 21.94 39.24
N ARG A 1158 123.74 22.09 38.43
CA ARG A 1158 124.92 22.92 38.71
C ARG A 1158 125.42 23.73 37.51
N LEU A 1159 124.53 24.51 36.87
CA LEU A 1159 124.94 25.68 36.09
C LEU A 1159 123.83 26.75 36.06
N THR A 1160 124.23 27.99 35.69
CA THR A 1160 123.37 29.16 35.42
C THR A 1160 122.32 29.57 36.46
N LYS A 1161 122.72 30.44 37.40
CA LYS A 1161 121.82 31.47 37.97
C LYS A 1161 121.30 32.40 36.85
N ARG A 1162 120.02 32.80 36.87
CA ARG A 1162 119.56 34.22 36.93
C ARG A 1162 118.06 34.40 36.61
N THR A 1163 117.40 35.32 37.35
CA THR A 1163 116.29 36.24 36.96
C THR A 1163 114.95 35.65 36.46
N HIS A 1164 113.75 36.16 36.81
CA HIS A 1164 113.37 37.30 37.67
C HIS A 1164 111.94 37.19 38.26
N LEU A 1165 111.68 37.87 39.39
CA LEU A 1165 110.36 38.39 39.86
C LEU A 1165 109.82 39.46 38.87
N GLU A 1166 108.58 39.95 38.80
CA GLU A 1166 107.20 39.70 39.31
C GLU A 1166 106.26 40.37 38.24
N LEU A 1167 104.93 40.50 38.27
CA LEU A 1167 103.81 40.37 39.24
C LEU A 1167 102.77 39.36 38.68
N LYS A 1168 101.78 38.78 39.39
CA LYS A 1168 100.98 39.08 40.60
C LYS A 1168 99.63 39.79 40.34
N ASN A 1169 98.57 38.97 40.48
CA ASN A 1169 97.16 39.29 40.76
C ASN A 1169 96.40 40.25 39.82
N ARG A 1170 95.44 39.68 39.08
CA ARG A 1170 94.04 39.90 39.45
C ARG A 1170 93.28 38.58 39.47
#